data_AF-A0A244ERF5-F1
#
_entry.id   AF-A0A244ERF5-F1
#
_cell.length_a   1.000
_cell.length_b   1.000
_cell.length_c   1.000
_cell.angle_alpha   90.00
_cell.angle_beta   90.00
_cell.angle_gamma   90.00
#
_symmetry.space_group_name_H-M   'P 1'
#
loop_
_entity.id
_entity.type
_entity.pdbx_description
1 polymer ?
#
loop_
_entity_poly.entity_id
_entity_poly.type
_entity_poly.pdbx_seq_one_letter_code
_entity_poly.pdbx_strand_id
1 'polypeptide(L)'
;MASEQNVNITVDPFMFGKGVDDAQAVYDALEATYKSTSENIASMTDVQTLALAATGTKAVVSLLTKHPILGVPATLGQASTAVAVLGEAAESGNIQPSQILGLASGIIGIASSFAVMATLGTGVVLAGIGGVTFGPLALGLGLSLAAIGKALDYFQDDISKALGDAYDQVVKQVSDAGEFLSKIAEDLGSKFQSFYQGLQEKFDSASDTSSPLILDLNGDGVSTTSVSSGTHFDHNADNRAEATGWIAGADGLLVWDRNENGVIDNGKELFGDQMVLVGGARASNGFEALKELDSNGDGVFSSSDSLFSKVGVWIDSNSNGVSETSEIHKLYDVGVASINVDYKVSSSLDAGGNDHRQLGSYTKVDGSVLAIDDVWFATNFVDSVEKDPVIINEYIAGLPNVKGLGFAHDLHQAMALDSSGGLALLVDKFYSDSTTSGSMSVVDDIVFSWAGSANIDPGSRGGFFDARKLSSIEFFLGEKFFQKYGDNASTNNPALNSAVVLEEMYSSLKSYVADALILQKKDYLKIISDVSVGFGVDGAAFNVDSAVSEVQKIYEKNSDEAYDFLTVLYHALGASGRSGELLVDGFRSAGSRDGNGFDFLVATADQWVFGSAESELISSGNKDVVFDGGGGDTVKGDGGNDVFIYNGGYGYLEIDNSYLVGDVPILKFGPGITGASLTVTTTPSGNSLIITNGIEGDQIVLDYSLLNSNYGVKKVQFSDGSSLAFEDLVAMKDQLLELKNSTGTLGNDTLNGSARAQTFDGKGGQDVIHGGGGNDTFIYNAGYGYLEIDNAYAAGEVPILKFSVGITAALLTVTTTPSGNSLIITDGIEGDQIVLDYSLLNSNYGVKKVQFSDGSSLAFEDLVTMKDQLLEIKNSTGTLGNDTLNGSARAQTFDGKGGQDVIHGGGGNDTFIYNAGYGYLEIDNAYAAGEVPILKFGAGITAASLTVTTTPSGNSLIITDGIEGDQVVLDYSLLYPNYGVKKAEFSDGSSLAFEDLVTMKDQLLEIKNSTGTLGNDTLNGSARAQTFDGKGGQDVIH
;
A
#
# COMPACT_ATOMS: atom_id res chain seq x y z
N MET A 1 7.56 4.72 33.87
CA MET A 1 8.58 3.88 34.54
C MET A 1 7.96 3.19 35.74
N ALA A 2 7.38 2.01 35.53
CA ALA A 2 7.11 1.01 36.55
C ALA A 2 7.07 -0.33 35.82
N SER A 3 8.01 -1.20 36.16
CA SER A 3 8.42 -2.41 35.45
C SER A 3 7.43 -3.56 35.59
N GLU A 4 7.02 -4.11 34.46
CA GLU A 4 6.49 -5.46 34.31
C GLU A 4 7.52 -6.45 34.89
N GLN A 5 7.12 -7.26 35.87
CA GLN A 5 7.91 -8.41 36.28
C GLN A 5 7.33 -9.65 35.60
N ASN A 6 7.86 -9.90 34.41
CA ASN A 6 7.61 -11.09 33.61
C ASN A 6 8.16 -12.34 34.32
N VAL A 7 7.34 -13.39 34.43
CA VAL A 7 7.81 -14.75 34.74
C VAL A 7 8.45 -15.29 33.46
N ASN A 8 9.76 -15.14 33.32
CA ASN A 8 10.50 -15.64 32.15
C ASN A 8 10.71 -17.15 32.27
N ILE A 9 9.93 -17.94 31.52
CA ILE A 9 10.28 -19.32 31.18
C ILE A 9 11.06 -19.25 29.86
N THR A 10 12.36 -19.54 29.90
CA THR A 10 13.18 -19.64 28.69
C THR A 10 12.76 -20.88 27.92
N VAL A 11 12.41 -20.71 26.65
CA VAL A 11 12.08 -21.82 25.75
C VAL A 11 13.38 -22.54 25.40
N ASP A 12 13.61 -23.71 25.96
CA ASP A 12 14.67 -24.61 25.49
C ASP A 12 14.14 -25.33 24.23
N PRO A 13 14.91 -25.37 23.13
CA PRO A 13 14.59 -26.17 21.95
C PRO A 13 14.33 -27.66 22.27
N PHE A 14 14.78 -28.16 23.44
CA PHE A 14 14.61 -29.53 23.90
C PHE A 14 13.64 -29.71 25.10
N MET A 15 12.93 -28.68 25.58
CA MET A 15 12.06 -28.76 26.79
C MET A 15 10.68 -29.39 26.55
N PHE A 16 10.67 -30.53 25.85
CA PHE A 16 9.58 -31.49 25.88
C PHE A 16 9.70 -32.32 27.17
N GLY A 17 8.97 -31.95 28.24
CA GLY A 17 8.62 -32.90 29.30
C GLY A 17 9.04 -32.61 30.75
N LYS A 18 9.57 -31.44 31.13
CA LYS A 18 9.90 -31.14 32.54
C LYS A 18 9.11 -30.01 33.23
N GLY A 19 8.52 -29.08 32.49
CA GLY A 19 7.87 -27.89 33.08
C GLY A 19 6.48 -28.11 33.68
N VAL A 20 5.76 -29.13 33.21
CA VAL A 20 4.37 -29.42 33.64
C VAL A 20 4.33 -30.06 35.04
N ASP A 21 5.30 -30.93 35.34
CA ASP A 21 5.37 -31.64 36.63
C ASP A 21 5.67 -30.68 37.81
N ASP A 22 6.47 -29.65 37.58
CA ASP A 22 6.81 -28.65 38.60
C ASP A 22 5.64 -27.69 38.91
N ALA A 23 4.82 -27.35 37.91
CA ALA A 23 3.61 -26.53 38.08
C ALA A 23 2.48 -27.33 38.78
N GLN A 24 2.29 -28.59 38.41
CA GLN A 24 1.33 -29.50 39.07
C GLN A 24 1.72 -29.77 40.52
N ALA A 25 3.01 -29.91 40.84
CA ALA A 25 3.48 -30.09 42.22
C ALA A 25 3.26 -28.86 43.12
N VAL A 26 3.38 -27.64 42.56
CA VAL A 26 3.06 -26.39 43.26
C VAL A 26 1.54 -26.23 43.45
N TYR A 27 0.75 -26.62 42.44
CA TYR A 27 -0.71 -26.68 42.52
C TYR A 27 -1.17 -27.66 43.61
N ASP A 28 -0.66 -28.90 43.63
CA ASP A 28 -1.01 -29.91 44.62
C ASP A 28 -0.66 -29.45 46.05
N ALA A 29 0.44 -28.71 46.21
CA ALA A 29 0.88 -28.14 47.49
C ALA A 29 0.00 -26.96 47.95
N LEU A 30 -0.43 -26.09 47.03
CA LEU A 30 -1.35 -24.97 47.30
C LEU A 30 -2.78 -25.48 47.61
N GLU A 31 -3.28 -26.45 46.85
CA GLU A 31 -4.58 -27.08 47.07
C GLU A 31 -4.62 -27.81 48.42
N ALA A 32 -3.56 -28.56 48.77
CA ALA A 32 -3.43 -29.20 50.08
C ALA A 32 -3.40 -28.19 51.23
N THR A 33 -2.73 -27.05 51.04
CA THR A 33 -2.66 -25.97 52.05
C THR A 33 -4.01 -25.24 52.18
N TYR A 34 -4.72 -25.01 51.06
CA TYR A 34 -6.06 -24.41 51.04
C TYR A 34 -7.11 -25.32 51.69
N LYS A 35 -7.16 -26.62 51.34
CA LYS A 35 -8.01 -27.63 52.00
C LYS A 35 -7.71 -27.73 53.49
N SER A 36 -6.43 -27.79 53.86
CA SER A 36 -5.99 -27.78 55.26
C SER A 36 -6.42 -26.53 56.02
N THR A 37 -6.52 -25.38 55.36
CA THR A 37 -6.88 -24.10 56.00
C THR A 37 -8.40 -23.93 56.08
N SER A 38 -9.13 -24.30 55.03
CA SER A 38 -10.60 -24.19 54.97
C SER A 38 -11.32 -25.20 55.87
N GLU A 39 -10.82 -26.44 55.98
CA GLU A 39 -11.40 -27.47 56.85
C GLU A 39 -11.25 -27.15 58.35
N ASN A 40 -10.21 -26.39 58.73
CA ASN A 40 -9.94 -26.03 60.12
C ASN A 40 -10.66 -24.75 60.60
N ILE A 41 -11.15 -23.90 59.70
CA ILE A 41 -11.81 -22.63 60.03
C ILE A 41 -13.22 -22.81 60.63
N ALA A 42 -13.88 -23.94 60.37
CA ALA A 42 -15.24 -24.18 60.86
C ALA A 42 -15.36 -24.47 62.38
N SER A 43 -14.25 -24.56 63.14
CA SER A 43 -14.27 -25.01 64.54
C SER A 43 -13.44 -24.21 65.56
N MET A 44 -12.89 -23.04 65.21
CA MET A 44 -11.91 -22.32 66.05
C MET A 44 -12.43 -20.98 66.62
N THR A 45 -11.83 -20.51 67.73
CA THR A 45 -12.15 -19.21 68.40
C THR A 45 -11.36 -18.02 67.83
N ASP A 46 -11.87 -16.78 67.96
CA ASP A 46 -11.35 -15.54 67.35
C ASP A 46 -9.84 -15.28 67.45
N VAL A 47 -9.17 -15.75 68.51
CA VAL A 47 -7.71 -15.60 68.71
C VAL A 47 -6.90 -16.65 67.94
N GLN A 48 -7.46 -17.83 67.73
CA GLN A 48 -6.83 -18.93 66.98
C GLN A 48 -6.88 -18.69 65.46
N THR A 49 -7.91 -18.00 64.97
CA THR A 49 -8.05 -17.61 63.55
C THR A 49 -6.94 -16.66 63.11
N LEU A 50 -6.53 -15.74 63.99
CA LEU A 50 -5.45 -14.78 63.72
C LEU A 50 -4.06 -15.44 63.69
N ALA A 51 -3.82 -16.43 64.55
CA ALA A 51 -2.58 -17.21 64.59
C ALA A 51 -2.45 -18.17 63.40
N LEU A 52 -3.55 -18.78 62.97
CA LEU A 52 -3.58 -19.67 61.80
C LEU A 52 -3.39 -18.88 60.49
N ALA A 53 -4.01 -17.70 60.35
CA ALA A 53 -3.78 -16.79 59.23
C ALA A 53 -2.30 -16.35 59.15
N ALA A 54 -1.69 -15.98 60.27
CA ALA A 54 -0.26 -15.64 60.32
C ALA A 54 0.66 -16.83 59.96
N THR A 55 0.24 -18.06 60.28
CA THR A 55 0.98 -19.29 59.97
C THR A 55 0.82 -19.69 58.49
N GLY A 56 -0.38 -19.54 57.92
CA GLY A 56 -0.65 -19.72 56.49
C GLY A 56 0.10 -18.70 55.62
N THR A 57 0.11 -17.42 56.03
CA THR A 57 0.92 -16.38 55.36
C THR A 57 2.43 -16.68 55.49
N LYS A 58 2.92 -17.18 56.63
CA LYS A 58 4.31 -17.64 56.76
C LYS A 58 4.64 -18.83 55.85
N ALA A 59 3.72 -19.78 55.70
CA ALA A 59 3.90 -20.93 54.83
C ALA A 59 3.93 -20.51 53.35
N VAL A 60 3.01 -19.65 52.91
CA VAL A 60 2.97 -19.07 51.55
C VAL A 60 4.23 -18.25 51.26
N VAL A 61 4.66 -17.39 52.19
CA VAL A 61 5.92 -16.63 52.06
C VAL A 61 7.15 -17.55 52.04
N SER A 62 7.15 -18.64 52.82
CA SER A 62 8.23 -19.64 52.81
C SER A 62 8.24 -20.50 51.54
N LEU A 63 7.09 -20.73 50.91
CA LEU A 63 6.96 -21.49 49.67
C LEU A 63 7.45 -20.64 48.49
N LEU A 64 7.01 -19.37 48.44
CA LEU A 64 7.42 -18.36 47.47
C LEU A 64 8.90 -17.98 47.55
N THR A 65 9.56 -18.19 48.71
CA THR A 65 11.01 -17.96 48.88
C THR A 65 11.87 -19.20 48.59
N LYS A 66 11.29 -20.41 48.57
CA LYS A 66 12.00 -21.67 48.22
C LYS A 66 11.98 -21.98 46.72
N HIS A 67 11.06 -21.40 45.96
CA HIS A 67 10.94 -21.56 44.51
C HIS A 67 11.12 -20.18 43.82
N PRO A 68 12.33 -19.83 43.32
CA PRO A 68 12.67 -18.47 42.87
C PRO A 68 11.96 -17.96 41.60
N ILE A 69 11.07 -18.76 41.01
CA ILE A 69 10.49 -18.56 39.66
C ILE A 69 9.56 -17.34 39.60
N LEU A 70 9.16 -16.77 40.74
CA LEU A 70 8.10 -15.74 40.84
C LEU A 70 8.58 -14.31 41.16
N GLY A 71 9.88 -14.01 41.08
CA GLY A 71 10.42 -12.65 41.10
C GLY A 71 9.81 -11.69 42.14
N VAL A 72 10.12 -11.87 43.42
CA VAL A 72 9.49 -11.08 44.50
C VAL A 72 10.15 -9.70 44.71
N PRO A 73 9.39 -8.58 44.76
CA PRO A 73 9.93 -7.25 45.08
C PRO A 73 10.34 -7.09 46.55
N ALA A 74 11.30 -6.19 46.81
CA ALA A 74 11.89 -5.89 48.13
C ALA A 74 10.90 -5.45 49.24
N THR A 75 9.63 -5.23 48.89
CA THR A 75 8.54 -4.88 49.82
C THR A 75 8.09 -6.05 50.70
N LEU A 76 8.39 -7.31 50.34
CA LEU A 76 8.11 -8.49 51.19
C LEU A 76 9.00 -8.59 52.43
N GLY A 77 10.15 -7.89 52.45
CA GLY A 77 11.02 -7.78 53.62
C GLY A 77 10.35 -7.06 54.80
N GLN A 78 9.43 -6.12 54.53
CA GLN A 78 8.70 -5.37 55.57
C GLN A 78 7.48 -6.14 56.11
N ALA A 79 6.85 -6.97 55.27
CA ALA A 79 5.76 -7.86 55.67
C ALA A 79 6.23 -9.00 56.59
N SER A 80 7.42 -9.57 56.32
CA SER A 80 8.00 -10.61 57.19
C SER A 80 8.33 -10.11 58.59
N THR A 81 8.73 -8.83 58.72
CA THR A 81 9.03 -8.21 60.01
C THR A 81 7.75 -7.91 60.80
N ALA A 82 6.68 -7.45 60.14
CA ALA A 82 5.39 -7.19 60.78
C ALA A 82 4.68 -8.48 61.24
N VAL A 83 4.75 -9.55 60.44
CA VAL A 83 4.20 -10.87 60.77
C VAL A 83 5.03 -11.59 61.86
N ALA A 84 6.36 -11.37 61.90
CA ALA A 84 7.21 -11.87 62.99
C ALA A 84 6.85 -11.22 64.35
N VAL A 85 6.59 -9.92 64.38
CA VAL A 85 6.17 -9.18 65.58
C VAL A 85 4.77 -9.63 66.05
N LEU A 86 3.86 -9.96 65.13
CA LEU A 86 2.52 -10.49 65.45
C LEU A 86 2.57 -11.92 66.01
N GLY A 87 3.45 -12.78 65.49
CA GLY A 87 3.66 -14.13 66.01
C GLY A 87 4.18 -14.13 67.45
N GLU A 88 5.14 -13.26 67.76
CA GLU A 88 5.66 -13.09 69.12
C GLU A 88 4.61 -12.48 70.08
N ALA A 89 3.77 -11.55 69.60
CA ALA A 89 2.72 -10.95 70.42
C ALA A 89 1.56 -11.93 70.73
N ALA A 90 1.17 -12.77 69.77
CA ALA A 90 0.11 -13.78 69.93
C ALA A 90 0.54 -14.93 70.84
N GLU A 91 1.80 -15.39 70.75
CA GLU A 91 2.36 -16.42 71.64
C GLU A 91 2.50 -15.94 73.10
N SER A 92 2.61 -14.63 73.33
CA SER A 92 2.75 -14.02 74.67
C SER A 92 1.43 -13.81 75.44
N GLY A 93 0.28 -14.00 74.78
CA GLY A 93 -1.05 -14.00 75.42
C GLY A 93 -1.54 -12.67 76.01
N ASN A 94 -0.92 -11.52 75.68
CA ASN A 94 -1.21 -10.25 76.34
C ASN A 94 -1.42 -9.10 75.34
N ILE A 95 -2.59 -9.07 74.67
CA ILE A 95 -2.95 -8.00 73.73
C ILE A 95 -4.19 -7.24 74.25
N GLN A 96 -4.07 -5.92 74.41
CA GLN A 96 -5.18 -5.06 74.81
C GLN A 96 -6.09 -4.68 73.61
N PRO A 97 -7.41 -4.55 73.78
CA PRO A 97 -8.34 -4.25 72.67
C PRO A 97 -8.02 -2.97 71.86
N SER A 98 -7.39 -1.97 72.49
CA SER A 98 -6.94 -0.75 71.82
C SER A 98 -5.74 -0.97 70.88
N GLN A 99 -4.91 -1.98 71.15
CA GLN A 99 -3.81 -2.38 70.27
C GLN A 99 -4.31 -3.17 69.06
N ILE A 100 -5.41 -3.94 69.23
CA ILE A 100 -6.11 -4.64 68.15
C ILE A 100 -6.71 -3.63 67.15
N LEU A 101 -7.26 -2.49 67.62
CA LEU A 101 -7.84 -1.46 66.76
C LEU A 101 -6.80 -0.66 65.95
N GLY A 102 -5.63 -0.41 66.54
CA GLY A 102 -4.48 0.21 65.85
C GLY A 102 -3.78 -0.71 64.85
N LEU A 103 -3.80 -2.03 65.11
CA LEU A 103 -3.25 -3.05 64.20
C LEU A 103 -4.25 -3.43 63.10
N ALA A 104 -5.55 -3.45 63.39
CA ALA A 104 -6.61 -3.63 62.39
C ALA A 104 -6.65 -2.49 61.38
N SER A 105 -6.41 -1.23 61.80
CA SER A 105 -6.27 -0.10 60.88
C SER A 105 -5.00 -0.16 60.02
N GLY A 106 -3.91 -0.72 60.53
CA GLY A 106 -2.70 -1.02 59.75
C GLY A 106 -2.88 -2.18 58.76
N ILE A 107 -3.57 -3.26 59.16
CA ILE A 107 -3.93 -4.39 58.30
C ILE A 107 -4.98 -3.99 57.27
N ILE A 108 -5.95 -3.11 57.60
CA ILE A 108 -6.89 -2.49 56.66
C ILE A 108 -6.12 -1.63 55.66
N GLY A 109 -5.08 -0.90 56.08
CA GLY A 109 -4.18 -0.19 55.18
C GLY A 109 -3.42 -1.11 54.22
N ILE A 110 -2.94 -2.26 54.67
CA ILE A 110 -2.19 -3.23 53.85
C ILE A 110 -3.12 -4.07 52.96
N ALA A 111 -4.29 -4.48 53.45
CA ALA A 111 -5.31 -5.21 52.70
C ALA A 111 -6.02 -4.32 51.67
N SER A 112 -6.27 -3.04 51.98
CA SER A 112 -6.70 -2.06 50.97
C SER A 112 -5.60 -1.74 49.97
N SER A 113 -4.31 -1.83 50.34
CA SER A 113 -3.20 -1.77 49.38
C SER A 113 -3.16 -2.98 48.44
N PHE A 114 -3.52 -4.18 48.93
CA PHE A 114 -3.70 -5.38 48.11
C PHE A 114 -4.94 -5.28 47.18
N ALA A 115 -6.06 -4.76 47.68
CA ALA A 115 -7.28 -4.54 46.90
C ALA A 115 -7.13 -3.43 45.85
N VAL A 116 -6.36 -2.37 46.14
CA VAL A 116 -6.05 -1.27 45.19
C VAL A 116 -5.02 -1.70 44.14
N MET A 117 -4.07 -2.60 44.46
CA MET A 117 -3.19 -3.20 43.47
C MET A 117 -3.91 -4.20 42.54
N ALA A 118 -5.00 -4.83 43.01
CA ALA A 118 -5.86 -5.68 42.17
C ALA A 118 -6.91 -4.91 41.34
N THR A 119 -7.12 -3.61 41.57
CA THR A 119 -8.15 -2.79 40.87
C THR A 119 -7.61 -1.64 40.00
N LEU A 120 -6.31 -1.38 39.95
CA LEU A 120 -5.74 -0.36 39.06
C LEU A 120 -5.45 -0.90 37.65
N GLY A 121 -6.53 -1.23 36.94
CA GLY A 121 -6.55 -1.51 35.50
C GLY A 121 -7.56 -0.66 34.72
N THR A 122 -8.17 0.37 35.31
CA THR A 122 -9.09 1.26 34.58
C THR A 122 -8.87 2.73 34.92
N GLY A 123 -8.58 3.53 33.90
CA GLY A 123 -8.48 4.97 34.00
C GLY A 123 -9.85 5.61 34.24
N VAL A 124 -10.05 6.17 35.43
CA VAL A 124 -11.01 7.25 35.66
C VAL A 124 -10.30 8.36 36.43
N VAL A 125 -10.17 9.51 35.76
CA VAL A 125 -9.76 10.77 36.38
C VAL A 125 -10.88 11.19 37.34
N LEU A 126 -10.62 11.20 38.66
CA LEU A 126 -11.30 12.10 39.57
C LEU A 126 -10.30 13.14 40.09
N ALA A 127 -10.19 14.23 39.36
CA ALA A 127 -9.74 15.51 39.91
C ALA A 127 -10.84 16.04 40.85
N GLY A 128 -10.49 16.33 42.11
CA GLY A 128 -11.40 16.98 43.05
C GLY A 128 -10.99 16.89 44.51
N ILE A 129 -10.04 17.74 44.92
CA ILE A 129 -9.73 17.99 46.34
C ILE A 129 -10.89 18.79 46.97
N GLY A 130 -11.38 18.41 48.15
CA GLY A 130 -12.26 19.28 48.94
C GLY A 130 -12.82 18.74 50.26
N GLY A 131 -12.00 18.66 51.32
CA GLY A 131 -12.42 18.51 52.73
C GLY A 131 -12.89 17.10 53.09
N VAL A 132 -12.51 16.47 54.21
CA VAL A 132 -12.77 16.92 55.57
C VAL A 132 -11.72 16.31 56.51
N THR A 133 -11.06 17.16 57.28
CA THR A 133 -10.33 16.82 58.50
C THR A 133 -11.25 16.15 59.52
N PHE A 134 -10.93 14.93 59.99
CA PHE A 134 -11.40 14.47 61.30
C PHE A 134 -10.22 14.44 62.27
N GLY A 135 -10.14 15.51 63.07
CA GLY A 135 -9.46 15.48 64.36
C GLY A 135 -10.19 14.60 65.37
N PRO A 136 -9.56 14.25 66.49
CA PRO A 136 -10.06 13.25 67.42
C PRO A 136 -11.30 13.76 68.16
N LEU A 137 -12.44 13.12 67.95
CA LEU A 137 -13.63 13.28 68.79
C LEU A 137 -14.06 11.92 69.34
N ALA A 138 -13.74 11.74 70.62
CA ALA A 138 -14.41 10.81 71.49
C ALA A 138 -15.89 11.23 71.62
N LEU A 139 -16.80 10.49 71.00
CA LEU A 139 -18.22 10.48 71.36
C LEU A 139 -18.72 9.03 71.25
N GLY A 140 -19.15 8.51 72.40
CA GLY A 140 -19.63 7.15 72.54
C GLY A 140 -20.89 6.88 71.72
N LEU A 141 -20.84 5.81 70.93
CA LEU A 141 -22.01 5.06 70.51
C LEU A 141 -21.67 3.58 70.70
N GLY A 142 -22.44 2.92 71.55
CA GLY A 142 -22.33 1.48 71.76
C GLY A 142 -22.66 0.75 70.47
N LEU A 143 -21.63 0.28 69.77
CA LEU A 143 -21.76 -0.78 68.79
C LEU A 143 -21.93 -2.08 69.59
N SER A 144 -23.10 -2.71 69.48
CA SER A 144 -23.34 -4.00 70.11
C SER A 144 -22.40 -5.05 69.51
N LEU A 145 -22.08 -6.09 70.29
CA LEU A 145 -21.30 -7.25 69.84
C LEU A 145 -21.84 -7.84 68.52
N ALA A 146 -23.14 -7.71 68.27
CA ALA A 146 -23.80 -8.13 67.03
C ALA A 146 -23.51 -7.26 65.80
N ALA A 147 -23.26 -5.95 65.97
CA ALA A 147 -22.86 -5.06 64.88
C ALA A 147 -21.38 -5.29 64.50
N ILE A 148 -20.55 -5.63 65.48
CA ILE A 148 -19.16 -6.07 65.28
C ILE A 148 -19.14 -7.44 64.60
N GLY A 149 -19.99 -8.39 65.03
CA GLY A 149 -20.13 -9.71 64.41
C GLY A 149 -20.60 -9.64 62.95
N LYS A 150 -21.58 -8.80 62.62
CA LYS A 150 -22.02 -8.59 61.22
C LYS A 150 -20.98 -7.90 60.35
N ALA A 151 -20.21 -6.96 60.91
CA ALA A 151 -19.10 -6.35 60.21
C ALA A 151 -17.97 -7.38 59.97
N LEU A 152 -17.70 -8.27 60.94
CA LEU A 152 -16.76 -9.39 60.78
C LEU A 152 -17.24 -10.41 59.75
N ASP A 153 -18.51 -10.83 59.77
CA ASP A 153 -19.08 -11.76 58.77
C ASP A 153 -18.97 -11.16 57.36
N TYR A 154 -19.30 -9.87 57.21
CA TYR A 154 -19.16 -9.14 55.95
C TYR A 154 -17.69 -9.03 55.50
N PHE A 155 -16.77 -8.78 56.43
CA PHE A 155 -15.32 -8.80 56.18
C PHE A 155 -14.81 -10.18 55.79
N GLN A 156 -15.35 -11.25 56.39
CA GLN A 156 -14.96 -12.63 56.16
C GLN A 156 -15.48 -13.14 54.81
N ASP A 157 -16.68 -12.75 54.41
CA ASP A 157 -17.24 -12.99 53.08
C ASP A 157 -16.49 -12.22 51.98
N ASP A 158 -16.20 -10.93 52.14
CA ASP A 158 -15.49 -10.13 51.12
C ASP A 158 -14.03 -10.58 50.95
N ILE A 159 -13.33 -10.98 52.03
CA ILE A 159 -11.98 -11.54 51.94
C ILE A 159 -12.00 -12.93 51.30
N SER A 160 -12.95 -13.79 51.67
CA SER A 160 -13.08 -15.14 51.09
C SER A 160 -13.43 -15.06 49.60
N LYS A 161 -14.26 -14.10 49.21
CA LYS A 161 -14.59 -13.83 47.82
C LYS A 161 -13.41 -13.27 47.03
N ALA A 162 -12.69 -12.28 47.57
CA ALA A 162 -11.50 -11.73 46.91
C ALA A 162 -10.37 -12.76 46.76
N LEU A 163 -10.20 -13.65 47.75
CA LEU A 163 -9.25 -14.77 47.66
C LEU A 163 -9.73 -15.86 46.69
N GLY A 164 -11.04 -16.11 46.62
CA GLY A 164 -11.65 -17.01 45.64
C GLY A 164 -11.47 -16.49 44.21
N ASP A 165 -11.75 -15.21 43.97
CA ASP A 165 -11.57 -14.57 42.67
C ASP A 165 -10.09 -14.56 42.23
N ALA A 166 -9.16 -14.34 43.17
CA ALA A 166 -7.72 -14.42 42.91
C ALA A 166 -7.25 -15.88 42.65
N TYR A 167 -7.81 -16.85 43.38
CA TYR A 167 -7.56 -18.28 43.15
C TYR A 167 -8.06 -18.70 41.76
N ASP A 168 -9.27 -18.32 41.38
CA ASP A 168 -9.84 -18.62 40.07
C ASP A 168 -9.04 -17.98 38.93
N GLN A 169 -8.49 -16.78 39.12
CA GLN A 169 -7.58 -16.15 38.15
C GLN A 169 -6.25 -16.90 38.01
N VAL A 170 -5.63 -17.32 39.11
CA VAL A 170 -4.38 -18.09 39.06
C VAL A 170 -4.60 -19.48 38.44
N VAL A 171 -5.68 -20.17 38.82
CA VAL A 171 -6.06 -21.47 38.23
C VAL A 171 -6.31 -21.33 36.74
N LYS A 172 -7.00 -20.27 36.32
CA LYS A 172 -7.22 -19.99 34.90
C LYS A 172 -5.90 -19.76 34.16
N GLN A 173 -4.99 -18.95 34.71
CA GLN A 173 -3.69 -18.70 34.08
C GLN A 173 -2.82 -19.96 33.97
N VAL A 174 -2.82 -20.83 34.99
CA VAL A 174 -2.07 -22.10 34.96
C VAL A 174 -2.71 -23.10 33.98
N SER A 175 -4.04 -23.17 33.94
CA SER A 175 -4.78 -24.00 32.97
C SER A 175 -4.55 -23.54 31.54
N ASP A 176 -4.63 -22.22 31.29
CA ASP A 176 -4.38 -21.61 29.98
C ASP A 176 -2.93 -21.85 29.54
N ALA A 177 -1.96 -21.80 30.47
CA ALA A 177 -0.56 -22.14 30.21
C ALA A 177 -0.37 -23.63 29.88
N GLY A 178 -1.01 -24.53 30.62
CA GLY A 178 -0.98 -25.96 30.37
C GLY A 178 -1.58 -26.33 29.01
N GLU A 179 -2.73 -25.76 28.66
CA GLU A 179 -3.34 -25.94 27.34
C GLU A 179 -2.48 -25.38 26.21
N PHE A 180 -1.88 -24.20 26.40
CA PHE A 180 -1.00 -23.58 25.41
C PHE A 180 0.23 -24.46 25.13
N LEU A 181 0.89 -24.96 26.18
CA LEU A 181 2.04 -25.86 26.05
C LEU A 181 1.67 -27.22 25.46
N SER A 182 0.49 -27.77 25.78
CA SER A 182 0.00 -29.02 25.17
C SER A 182 -0.27 -28.87 23.68
N LYS A 183 -0.91 -27.76 23.27
CA LYS A 183 -1.18 -27.45 21.85
C LYS A 183 0.11 -27.27 21.06
N ILE A 184 1.14 -26.66 21.65
CA ILE A 184 2.48 -26.56 21.04
C ILE A 184 3.06 -27.96 20.82
N ALA A 185 3.02 -28.83 21.82
CA ALA A 185 3.54 -30.20 21.72
C ALA A 185 2.79 -31.05 20.67
N GLU A 186 1.46 -30.93 20.58
CA GLU A 186 0.62 -31.61 19.58
C GLU A 186 0.87 -31.09 18.14
N ASP A 187 1.07 -29.79 17.97
CA ASP A 187 1.28 -29.12 16.68
C ASP A 187 2.63 -29.50 16.03
N LEU A 188 3.69 -29.58 16.83
CA LEU A 188 5.02 -30.04 16.40
C LEU A 188 5.02 -31.51 15.90
N GLY A 189 4.18 -32.37 16.47
CA GLY A 189 3.99 -33.74 15.99
C GLY A 189 3.08 -33.84 14.76
N SER A 190 2.03 -33.04 14.69
CA SER A 190 1.00 -33.13 13.66
C SER A 190 1.37 -32.46 12.32
N LYS A 191 2.20 -31.40 12.29
CA LYS A 191 2.65 -30.81 11.02
C LYS A 191 3.63 -31.70 10.26
N PHE A 192 4.53 -32.39 10.94
CA PHE A 192 5.38 -33.44 10.37
C PHE A 192 4.53 -34.53 9.69
N GLN A 193 3.44 -34.95 10.35
CA GLN A 193 2.46 -35.90 9.80
C GLN A 193 1.72 -35.33 8.57
N SER A 194 1.27 -34.08 8.62
CA SER A 194 0.53 -33.44 7.51
C SER A 194 1.39 -33.18 6.27
N PHE A 195 2.67 -32.83 6.45
CA PHE A 195 3.64 -32.66 5.35
C PHE A 195 3.82 -33.98 4.60
N TYR A 196 4.01 -35.07 5.33
CA TYR A 196 4.11 -36.38 4.73
C TYR A 196 2.80 -36.83 4.09
N GLN A 197 1.65 -36.69 4.77
CA GLN A 197 0.34 -37.00 4.17
C GLN A 197 0.11 -36.23 2.86
N GLY A 198 0.53 -34.96 2.78
CA GLY A 198 0.45 -34.17 1.55
C GLY A 198 1.40 -34.63 0.43
N LEU A 199 2.59 -35.14 0.78
CA LEU A 199 3.49 -35.79 -0.18
C LEU A 199 2.93 -37.16 -0.62
N GLN A 200 2.39 -37.92 0.34
CA GLN A 200 1.83 -39.25 0.19
C GLN A 200 0.55 -39.22 -0.63
N GLU A 201 -0.44 -38.36 -0.37
CA GLU A 201 -1.67 -38.23 -1.18
C GLU A 201 -1.38 -37.92 -2.67
N LYS A 202 -0.34 -37.13 -2.95
CA LYS A 202 0.11 -36.84 -4.32
C LYS A 202 0.82 -38.04 -4.94
N PHE A 203 1.52 -38.84 -4.14
CA PHE A 203 2.27 -40.04 -4.55
C PHE A 203 1.40 -41.31 -4.66
N ASP A 204 0.52 -41.57 -3.70
CA ASP A 204 -0.47 -42.66 -3.56
C ASP A 204 -1.48 -42.73 -4.71
N SER A 205 -1.62 -41.66 -5.48
CA SER A 205 -2.34 -41.72 -6.75
C SER A 205 -1.65 -42.66 -7.78
N ALA A 206 -0.47 -43.22 -7.47
CA ALA A 206 0.41 -43.96 -8.38
C ALA A 206 0.92 -45.39 -8.02
N SER A 207 0.99 -45.95 -6.79
CA SER A 207 1.29 -47.41 -6.55
C SER A 207 1.21 -47.78 -5.05
N ASP A 208 0.43 -48.80 -4.65
CA ASP A 208 0.73 -50.18 -4.18
C ASP A 208 1.14 -50.37 -2.69
N THR A 209 0.16 -50.84 -1.92
CA THR A 209 0.27 -51.40 -0.55
C THR A 209 1.01 -52.75 -0.54
N SER A 210 1.45 -53.24 0.61
CA SER A 210 2.01 -54.61 0.74
C SER A 210 0.96 -55.58 1.27
N SER A 211 1.02 -56.85 0.86
CA SER A 211 0.03 -57.86 1.22
C SER A 211 0.62 -59.09 1.91
N PRO A 212 -0.12 -59.69 2.85
CA PRO A 212 0.02 -61.11 3.11
C PRO A 212 -1.30 -61.92 3.02
N LEU A 213 -1.18 -63.25 2.94
CA LEU A 213 -2.29 -64.20 3.10
C LEU A 213 -2.69 -64.36 4.56
N ILE A 214 -3.98 -64.20 4.85
CA ILE A 214 -4.58 -64.36 6.18
C ILE A 214 -5.64 -65.45 6.15
N LEU A 215 -5.54 -66.42 7.07
CA LEU A 215 -6.50 -67.50 7.26
C LEU A 215 -7.59 -67.08 8.26
N ASP A 216 -8.85 -67.23 7.85
CA ASP A 216 -10.00 -67.17 8.74
C ASP A 216 -10.04 -68.45 9.59
N LEU A 217 -9.68 -68.35 10.87
CA LEU A 217 -9.54 -69.53 11.75
C LEU A 217 -10.81 -69.84 12.55
N ASN A 218 -11.65 -68.83 12.83
CA ASN A 218 -12.87 -68.93 13.64
C ASN A 218 -14.15 -69.10 12.78
N GLY A 219 -14.08 -68.86 11.47
CA GLY A 219 -15.16 -69.00 10.50
C GLY A 219 -16.10 -67.79 10.41
N ASP A 220 -15.68 -66.60 10.85
CA ASP A 220 -16.46 -65.35 10.73
C ASP A 220 -16.00 -64.41 9.61
N GLY A 221 -15.02 -64.86 8.81
CA GLY A 221 -14.39 -64.10 7.73
C GLY A 221 -13.09 -63.43 8.19
N VAL A 222 -12.21 -63.10 7.24
CA VAL A 222 -10.93 -62.46 7.58
C VAL A 222 -11.16 -61.07 8.17
N SER A 223 -10.60 -60.83 9.35
CA SER A 223 -10.76 -59.58 10.10
C SER A 223 -9.43 -58.85 10.32
N THR A 224 -9.49 -57.51 10.29
CA THR A 224 -8.31 -56.63 10.31
C THR A 224 -8.52 -55.40 11.20
N THR A 225 -7.43 -54.77 11.61
CA THR A 225 -7.38 -53.48 12.29
C THR A 225 -6.89 -52.38 11.35
N SER A 226 -7.11 -51.11 11.73
CA SER A 226 -6.59 -49.96 11.00
C SER A 226 -5.18 -49.60 11.46
N VAL A 227 -4.45 -48.82 10.65
CA VAL A 227 -3.15 -48.22 11.01
C VAL A 227 -3.17 -47.51 12.37
N SER A 228 -4.30 -46.89 12.73
CA SER A 228 -4.46 -46.19 14.02
C SER A 228 -4.47 -47.11 15.24
N SER A 229 -4.44 -48.44 15.06
CA SER A 229 -4.31 -49.41 16.15
C SER A 229 -2.88 -49.50 16.70
N GLY A 230 -1.89 -48.91 16.02
CA GLY A 230 -0.53 -48.72 16.55
C GLY A 230 0.38 -49.94 16.44
N THR A 231 0.08 -50.85 15.52
CA THR A 231 0.94 -52.00 15.20
C THR A 231 1.98 -51.60 14.16
N HIS A 232 3.24 -51.99 14.36
CA HIS A 232 4.33 -51.74 13.42
C HIS A 232 4.94 -53.04 12.91
N PHE A 233 5.04 -53.21 11.60
CA PHE A 233 5.70 -54.36 10.99
C PHE A 233 6.48 -53.94 9.73
N ASP A 234 7.61 -54.60 9.49
CA ASP A 234 8.48 -54.33 8.35
C ASP A 234 8.02 -55.18 7.16
N HIS A 235 7.07 -54.65 6.39
CA HIS A 235 6.48 -55.40 5.27
C HIS A 235 7.45 -55.55 4.10
N ASN A 236 8.25 -54.54 3.80
CA ASN A 236 9.09 -54.49 2.59
C ASN A 236 10.53 -55.04 2.80
N ALA A 237 10.86 -55.38 4.05
CA ALA A 237 12.14 -55.88 4.52
C ALA A 237 13.30 -54.89 4.34
N ASP A 238 13.08 -53.64 4.73
CA ASP A 238 14.02 -52.51 4.70
C ASP A 238 14.66 -52.16 6.07
N ASN A 239 14.35 -52.94 7.12
CA ASN A 239 14.74 -52.76 8.53
C ASN A 239 14.00 -51.64 9.29
N ARG A 240 12.90 -51.10 8.76
CA ARG A 240 11.98 -50.21 9.47
C ARG A 240 10.62 -50.88 9.58
N ALA A 241 10.04 -50.89 10.77
CA ALA A 241 8.67 -51.35 10.95
C ALA A 241 7.73 -50.16 10.82
N GLU A 242 6.89 -50.13 9.78
CA GLU A 242 5.92 -49.06 9.58
C GLU A 242 4.60 -49.35 10.27
N ALA A 243 3.94 -48.31 10.77
CA ALA A 243 2.59 -48.43 11.31
C ALA A 243 1.68 -48.98 10.21
N THR A 244 0.95 -50.03 10.50
CA THR A 244 0.24 -50.81 9.49
C THR A 244 -1.13 -51.22 10.02
N GLY A 245 -2.10 -51.37 9.12
CA GLY A 245 -3.26 -52.19 9.40
C GLY A 245 -2.79 -53.61 9.72
N TRP A 246 -3.50 -54.31 10.59
CA TRP A 246 -2.99 -55.59 11.09
C TRP A 246 -4.07 -56.66 11.13
N ILE A 247 -3.69 -57.91 11.37
CA ILE A 247 -4.67 -58.97 11.62
C ILE A 247 -5.43 -58.69 12.92
N ALA A 248 -6.75 -58.87 12.89
CA ALA A 248 -7.60 -58.76 14.07
C ALA A 248 -8.10 -60.13 14.54
N GLY A 249 -8.50 -60.22 15.80
CA GLY A 249 -9.21 -61.39 16.31
C GLY A 249 -8.33 -62.64 16.45
N ALA A 250 -8.90 -63.80 16.09
CA ALA A 250 -8.25 -65.10 16.21
C ALA A 250 -7.79 -65.66 14.85
N ASP A 251 -7.68 -64.81 13.83
CA ASP A 251 -7.17 -65.15 12.50
C ASP A 251 -5.64 -65.27 12.50
N GLY A 252 -5.06 -65.79 11.42
CA GLY A 252 -3.62 -66.02 11.36
C GLY A 252 -2.97 -65.76 10.02
N LEU A 253 -1.79 -65.14 10.04
CA LEU A 253 -0.95 -64.89 8.86
C LEU A 253 -0.29 -66.20 8.41
N LEU A 254 -0.30 -66.47 7.11
CA LEU A 254 0.48 -67.58 6.56
C LEU A 254 1.95 -67.17 6.47
N VAL A 255 2.85 -67.96 7.07
CA VAL A 255 4.27 -67.59 7.23
C VAL A 255 5.24 -68.73 6.89
N TRP A 256 6.44 -68.37 6.47
CA TRP A 256 7.58 -69.27 6.30
C TRP A 256 8.86 -68.57 6.74
N ASP A 257 9.38 -68.97 7.90
CA ASP A 257 10.72 -68.62 8.38
C ASP A 257 11.76 -69.17 7.39
N ARG A 258 12.28 -68.27 6.54
CA ARG A 258 13.15 -68.62 5.40
C ARG A 258 14.61 -68.63 5.79
N ASN A 259 14.97 -67.83 6.79
CA ASN A 259 16.35 -67.71 7.28
C ASN A 259 16.64 -68.72 8.42
N GLU A 260 15.63 -69.46 8.87
CA GLU A 260 15.64 -70.44 9.96
C GLU A 260 16.10 -69.84 11.30
N ASN A 261 15.77 -68.57 11.57
CA ASN A 261 16.13 -67.85 12.80
C ASN A 261 15.11 -68.03 13.94
N GLY A 262 13.94 -68.63 13.67
CA GLY A 262 12.90 -68.95 14.65
C GLY A 262 11.93 -67.81 14.97
N VAL A 263 11.98 -66.70 14.24
CA VAL A 263 11.04 -65.57 14.32
C VAL A 263 10.60 -65.16 12.92
N ILE A 264 9.44 -64.51 12.80
CA ILE A 264 9.01 -63.87 11.55
C ILE A 264 9.24 -62.37 11.70
N ASP A 265 10.27 -61.84 11.06
CA ASP A 265 10.76 -60.48 11.35
C ASP A 265 10.56 -59.47 10.22
N ASN A 266 10.20 -59.92 9.01
CA ASN A 266 9.89 -59.06 7.87
C ASN A 266 9.00 -59.75 6.81
N GLY A 267 8.49 -58.98 5.85
CA GLY A 267 7.54 -59.50 4.84
C GLY A 267 8.10 -60.48 3.81
N LYS A 268 9.42 -60.73 3.73
CA LYS A 268 9.97 -61.86 2.92
C LYS A 268 9.59 -63.22 3.48
N GLU A 269 9.12 -63.25 4.73
CA GLU A 269 8.72 -64.45 5.47
C GLU A 269 7.20 -64.57 5.60
N LEU A 270 6.45 -63.58 5.10
CA LEU A 270 5.00 -63.63 4.92
C LEU A 270 4.68 -64.08 3.49
N PHE A 271 3.59 -64.83 3.33
CA PHE A 271 3.10 -65.18 1.99
C PHE A 271 2.37 -63.99 1.38
N GLY A 272 3.08 -63.22 0.57
CA GLY A 272 2.66 -61.91 0.08
C GLY A 272 3.39 -61.45 -1.17
N ASP A 273 3.16 -60.20 -1.58
CA ASP A 273 3.85 -59.58 -2.72
C ASP A 273 5.37 -59.36 -2.46
N GLN A 274 5.80 -59.36 -1.20
CA GLN A 274 7.20 -59.18 -0.81
C GLN A 274 8.00 -60.51 -0.81
N MET A 275 7.32 -61.64 -1.01
CA MET A 275 7.97 -62.96 -1.06
C MET A 275 8.75 -63.15 -2.36
N VAL A 276 10.01 -63.58 -2.25
CA VAL A 276 10.91 -63.80 -3.40
C VAL A 276 10.77 -65.22 -3.92
N LEU A 277 10.41 -65.36 -5.20
CA LEU A 277 10.27 -66.64 -5.91
C LEU A 277 11.64 -67.26 -6.26
N VAL A 278 11.69 -68.55 -6.61
CA VAL A 278 12.93 -69.30 -6.97
C VAL A 278 13.70 -68.66 -8.14
N GLY A 279 13.04 -67.82 -8.95
CA GLY A 279 13.65 -67.01 -10.03
C GLY A 279 14.22 -65.65 -9.61
N GLY A 280 14.11 -65.26 -8.33
CA GLY A 280 14.57 -63.97 -7.79
C GLY A 280 13.60 -62.81 -7.98
N ALA A 281 12.48 -63.01 -8.67
CA ALA A 281 11.39 -62.03 -8.77
C ALA A 281 10.49 -62.08 -7.52
N ARG A 282 9.89 -60.94 -7.16
CA ARG A 282 8.82 -60.87 -6.15
C ARG A 282 7.53 -61.48 -6.69
N ALA A 283 6.73 -62.08 -5.82
CA ALA A 283 5.41 -62.59 -6.18
C ALA A 283 4.45 -61.43 -6.48
N SER A 284 3.49 -61.63 -7.39
CA SER A 284 2.49 -60.60 -7.70
C SER A 284 1.39 -60.48 -6.62
N ASN A 285 1.27 -61.49 -5.76
CA ASN A 285 0.42 -61.59 -4.58
C ASN A 285 0.79 -62.88 -3.82
N GLY A 286 0.28 -63.06 -2.61
CA GLY A 286 0.53 -64.20 -1.74
C GLY A 286 0.02 -65.55 -2.26
N PHE A 287 -1.04 -65.61 -3.08
CA PHE A 287 -1.43 -66.88 -3.73
C PHE A 287 -0.45 -67.30 -4.82
N GLU A 288 0.09 -66.36 -5.61
CA GLU A 288 1.17 -66.67 -6.56
C GLU A 288 2.44 -67.11 -5.82
N ALA A 289 2.70 -66.57 -4.63
CA ALA A 289 3.78 -67.02 -3.75
C ALA A 289 3.54 -68.46 -3.24
N LEU A 290 2.30 -68.78 -2.84
CA LEU A 290 1.92 -70.11 -2.36
C LEU A 290 1.94 -71.17 -3.47
N LYS A 291 1.55 -70.79 -4.69
CA LYS A 291 1.52 -71.67 -5.87
C LYS A 291 2.88 -72.28 -6.22
N GLU A 292 3.97 -71.59 -5.88
CA GLU A 292 5.33 -72.12 -6.05
C GLU A 292 5.63 -73.32 -5.13
N LEU A 293 4.89 -73.47 -4.04
CA LEU A 293 5.06 -74.56 -3.07
C LEU A 293 4.21 -75.80 -3.36
N ASP A 294 3.27 -75.71 -4.31
CA ASP A 294 2.54 -76.86 -4.86
C ASP A 294 3.49 -77.67 -5.77
N SER A 295 4.22 -78.59 -5.15
CA SER A 295 5.30 -79.36 -5.76
C SER A 295 4.80 -80.50 -6.65
N ASN A 296 3.55 -80.94 -6.45
CA ASN A 296 2.93 -82.00 -7.25
C ASN A 296 2.00 -81.43 -8.35
N GLY A 297 1.67 -80.13 -8.30
CA GLY A 297 0.89 -79.39 -9.28
C GLY A 297 -0.58 -79.78 -9.30
N ASP A 298 -1.14 -80.23 -8.17
CA ASP A 298 -2.54 -80.65 -8.08
C ASP A 298 -3.52 -79.50 -7.79
N GLY A 299 -3.01 -78.28 -7.63
CA GLY A 299 -3.78 -77.06 -7.36
C GLY A 299 -4.04 -76.84 -5.88
N VAL A 300 -3.45 -77.65 -4.99
CA VAL A 300 -3.70 -77.60 -3.55
C VAL A 300 -2.39 -77.81 -2.78
N PHE A 301 -2.01 -76.82 -1.96
CA PHE A 301 -0.89 -76.96 -1.04
C PHE A 301 -1.29 -77.84 0.16
N SER A 302 -0.71 -79.03 0.27
CA SER A 302 -1.11 -80.07 1.23
C SER A 302 0.07 -80.88 1.77
N SER A 303 -0.17 -81.84 2.68
CA SER A 303 0.88 -82.75 3.18
C SER A 303 1.58 -83.59 2.11
N SER A 304 1.05 -83.60 0.89
CA SER A 304 1.71 -84.22 -0.28
C SER A 304 2.86 -83.37 -0.82
N ASP A 305 2.98 -82.11 -0.39
CA ASP A 305 4.01 -81.17 -0.81
C ASP A 305 5.22 -81.15 0.11
N SER A 306 6.40 -81.08 -0.52
CA SER A 306 7.68 -81.20 0.19
C SER A 306 7.91 -80.13 1.26
N LEU A 307 7.32 -78.93 1.08
CA LEU A 307 7.49 -77.78 1.97
C LEU A 307 6.30 -77.54 2.92
N PHE A 308 5.28 -78.42 2.90
CA PHE A 308 4.11 -78.28 3.78
C PHE A 308 4.47 -78.25 5.27
N SER A 309 5.51 -78.98 5.67
CA SER A 309 5.98 -79.00 7.06
C SER A 309 6.79 -77.77 7.50
N LYS A 310 7.16 -76.89 6.55
CA LYS A 310 7.95 -75.67 6.78
C LYS A 310 7.08 -74.41 6.88
N VAL A 311 5.86 -74.46 6.37
CA VAL A 311 4.90 -73.36 6.43
C VAL A 311 4.11 -73.42 7.73
N GLY A 312 3.95 -72.26 8.37
CA GLY A 312 3.23 -72.08 9.62
C GLY A 312 2.13 -71.03 9.51
N VAL A 313 1.44 -70.83 10.62
CA VAL A 313 0.44 -69.78 10.82
C VAL A 313 0.87 -68.96 12.04
N TRP A 314 1.04 -67.66 11.85
CA TRP A 314 1.31 -66.71 12.93
C TRP A 314 0.01 -66.11 13.44
N ILE A 315 -0.30 -66.37 14.71
CA ILE A 315 -1.47 -65.84 15.41
C ILE A 315 -0.99 -64.79 16.42
N ASP A 316 -0.93 -63.54 16.00
CA ASP A 316 -0.55 -62.41 16.85
C ASP A 316 -1.72 -62.01 17.76
N SER A 317 -1.77 -62.63 18.95
CA SER A 317 -2.89 -62.46 19.89
C SER A 317 -2.87 -61.12 20.64
N ASN A 318 -1.74 -60.41 20.65
CA ASN A 318 -1.59 -59.12 21.31
C ASN A 318 -1.54 -57.95 20.30
N SER A 319 -1.51 -58.27 19.00
CA SER A 319 -1.50 -57.34 17.87
C SER A 319 -0.32 -56.35 17.92
N ASN A 320 0.83 -56.76 18.45
CA ASN A 320 2.01 -55.90 18.56
C ASN A 320 2.94 -55.97 17.34
N GLY A 321 2.67 -56.85 16.36
CA GLY A 321 3.48 -57.00 15.16
C GLY A 321 4.84 -57.63 15.40
N VAL A 322 5.10 -58.24 16.56
CA VAL A 322 6.37 -58.88 16.90
C VAL A 322 6.14 -60.37 17.08
N SER A 323 6.75 -61.17 16.20
CA SER A 323 6.60 -62.63 16.24
C SER A 323 7.29 -63.24 17.46
N GLU A 324 6.51 -63.88 18.33
CA GLU A 324 7.01 -64.69 19.43
C GLU A 324 6.90 -66.20 19.12
N THR A 325 7.83 -67.02 19.63
CA THR A 325 7.83 -68.47 19.36
C THR A 325 6.54 -69.18 19.79
N SER A 326 5.81 -68.64 20.78
CA SER A 326 4.50 -69.17 21.23
C SER A 326 3.34 -68.87 20.27
N GLU A 327 3.51 -67.93 19.35
CA GLU A 327 2.48 -67.47 18.40
C GLU A 327 2.59 -68.11 17.02
N ILE A 328 3.70 -68.80 16.75
CA ILE A 328 3.95 -69.51 15.50
C ILE A 328 3.49 -70.96 15.63
N HIS A 329 2.45 -71.31 14.89
CA HIS A 329 1.86 -72.64 14.89
C HIS A 329 2.09 -73.35 13.55
N LYS A 330 2.13 -74.68 13.57
CA LYS A 330 2.15 -75.45 12.32
C LYS A 330 0.74 -75.51 11.74
N LEU A 331 0.63 -75.58 10.41
CA LEU A 331 -0.65 -75.69 9.71
C LEU A 331 -1.58 -76.77 10.28
N TYR A 332 -1.04 -77.97 10.51
CA TYR A 332 -1.82 -79.07 11.07
C TYR A 332 -2.29 -78.82 12.52
N ASP A 333 -1.50 -78.12 13.33
CA ASP A 333 -1.80 -77.87 14.74
C ASP A 333 -2.97 -76.87 14.91
N VAL A 334 -3.16 -75.99 13.92
CA VAL A 334 -4.33 -75.09 13.81
C VAL A 334 -5.46 -75.69 12.94
N GLY A 335 -5.34 -76.96 12.58
CA GLY A 335 -6.39 -77.72 11.90
C GLY A 335 -6.47 -77.51 10.39
N VAL A 336 -5.46 -76.93 9.74
CA VAL A 336 -5.38 -76.78 8.28
C VAL A 336 -4.89 -78.08 7.65
N ALA A 337 -5.73 -78.70 6.80
CA ALA A 337 -5.36 -79.91 6.05
C ALA A 337 -4.76 -79.57 4.68
N SER A 338 -5.31 -78.56 4.00
CA SER A 338 -4.82 -78.13 2.70
C SER A 338 -5.32 -76.72 2.32
N ILE A 339 -4.57 -75.99 1.50
CA ILE A 339 -4.91 -74.63 1.02
C ILE A 339 -5.04 -74.65 -0.51
N ASN A 340 -6.11 -74.09 -1.05
CA ASN A 340 -6.26 -73.94 -2.50
C ASN A 340 -5.37 -72.80 -3.00
N VAL A 341 -4.57 -73.05 -4.05
CA VAL A 341 -3.66 -72.02 -4.61
C VAL A 341 -4.33 -71.14 -5.66
N ASP A 342 -5.51 -71.52 -6.15
CA ASP A 342 -6.34 -70.69 -7.02
C ASP A 342 -7.22 -69.73 -6.20
N TYR A 343 -7.45 -68.53 -6.75
CA TYR A 343 -8.16 -67.45 -6.07
C TYR A 343 -9.12 -66.70 -7.00
N LYS A 344 -9.99 -65.88 -6.39
CA LYS A 344 -10.87 -64.93 -7.09
C LYS A 344 -10.44 -63.51 -6.76
N VAL A 345 -10.30 -62.66 -7.79
CA VAL A 345 -10.01 -61.24 -7.59
C VAL A 345 -11.21 -60.50 -7.00
N SER A 346 -10.94 -59.63 -6.03
CA SER A 346 -11.88 -58.73 -5.35
C SER A 346 -11.31 -57.31 -5.31
N SER A 347 -12.16 -56.35 -4.99
CA SER A 347 -11.83 -54.93 -4.80
C SER A 347 -12.49 -54.40 -3.52
N SER A 348 -12.59 -55.27 -2.52
CA SER A 348 -13.27 -54.97 -1.25
C SER A 348 -12.30 -54.29 -0.29
N LEU A 349 -12.61 -53.05 0.07
CA LEU A 349 -11.93 -52.29 1.12
C LEU A 349 -12.69 -52.49 2.43
N ASP A 350 -11.97 -52.86 3.49
CA ASP A 350 -12.55 -53.02 4.83
C ASP A 350 -12.69 -51.67 5.57
N ALA A 351 -13.24 -51.71 6.80
CA ALA A 351 -13.41 -50.51 7.62
C ALA A 351 -12.09 -49.96 8.20
N GLY A 352 -11.03 -50.77 8.22
CA GLY A 352 -9.70 -50.39 8.65
C GLY A 352 -8.85 -49.74 7.55
N GLY A 353 -9.34 -49.74 6.31
CA GLY A 353 -8.65 -49.20 5.14
C GLY A 353 -7.78 -50.21 4.40
N ASN A 354 -7.91 -51.51 4.68
CA ASN A 354 -7.12 -52.56 4.02
C ASN A 354 -7.92 -53.19 2.86
N ASP A 355 -7.23 -53.49 1.76
CA ASP A 355 -7.85 -54.07 0.55
C ASP A 355 -7.77 -55.60 0.55
N HIS A 356 -8.91 -56.29 0.52
CA HIS A 356 -8.97 -57.74 0.28
C HIS A 356 -9.02 -57.98 -1.23
N ARG A 357 -7.88 -58.30 -1.86
CA ARG A 357 -7.73 -58.32 -3.33
C ARG A 357 -7.83 -59.71 -3.95
N GLN A 358 -7.38 -60.76 -3.27
CA GLN A 358 -7.56 -62.14 -3.73
C GLN A 358 -8.25 -62.97 -2.64
N LEU A 359 -9.39 -63.57 -2.97
CA LEU A 359 -10.19 -64.39 -2.06
C LEU A 359 -10.04 -65.86 -2.45
N GLY A 360 -9.60 -66.70 -1.53
CA GLY A 360 -9.41 -68.13 -1.71
C GLY A 360 -10.11 -68.97 -0.63
N SER A 361 -9.70 -70.23 -0.51
CA SER A 361 -10.22 -71.11 0.54
C SER A 361 -9.21 -72.17 0.97
N TYR A 362 -9.36 -72.66 2.20
CA TYR A 362 -8.61 -73.78 2.72
C TYR A 362 -9.55 -74.81 3.37
N THR A 363 -9.10 -76.07 3.41
CA THR A 363 -9.85 -77.19 4.01
C THR A 363 -9.23 -77.55 5.34
N LYS A 364 -10.06 -77.68 6.38
CA LYS A 364 -9.67 -78.15 7.70
C LYS A 364 -9.58 -79.67 7.77
N VAL A 365 -8.89 -80.19 8.79
CA VAL A 365 -8.76 -81.63 9.07
C VAL A 365 -10.10 -82.33 9.33
N ASP A 366 -11.14 -81.59 9.73
CA ASP A 366 -12.50 -82.09 9.92
C ASP A 366 -13.36 -82.06 8.64
N GLY A 367 -12.79 -81.56 7.53
CA GLY A 367 -13.43 -81.44 6.22
C GLY A 367 -14.24 -80.16 6.00
N SER A 368 -14.31 -79.25 6.97
CA SER A 368 -14.88 -77.92 6.77
C SER A 368 -13.99 -77.05 5.88
N VAL A 369 -14.58 -76.10 5.15
CA VAL A 369 -13.87 -75.19 4.24
C VAL A 369 -14.08 -73.77 4.72
N LEU A 370 -13.00 -73.04 4.99
CA LEU A 370 -12.99 -71.65 5.46
C LEU A 370 -12.23 -70.74 4.48
N ALA A 371 -12.34 -69.43 4.70
CA ALA A 371 -11.74 -68.41 3.84
C ALA A 371 -10.24 -68.24 4.11
N ILE A 372 -9.52 -67.83 3.07
CA ILE A 372 -8.17 -67.29 3.18
C ILE A 372 -8.09 -66.15 2.16
N ASP A 373 -7.70 -64.97 2.62
CA ASP A 373 -7.68 -63.77 1.80
C ASP A 373 -6.25 -63.23 1.70
N ASP A 374 -5.93 -62.67 0.54
CA ASP A 374 -4.77 -61.83 0.31
C ASP A 374 -5.18 -60.38 0.60
N VAL A 375 -4.69 -59.87 1.73
CA VAL A 375 -5.08 -58.57 2.26
C VAL A 375 -3.93 -57.61 2.14
N TRP A 376 -4.16 -56.49 1.51
CA TRP A 376 -3.17 -55.44 1.30
C TRP A 376 -3.37 -54.38 2.37
N PHE A 377 -2.47 -54.37 3.35
CA PHE A 377 -2.60 -53.48 4.51
C PHE A 377 -2.37 -52.03 4.12
N ALA A 378 -3.15 -51.14 4.70
CA ALA A 378 -2.81 -49.73 4.72
C ALA A 378 -1.56 -49.54 5.59
N THR A 379 -0.60 -48.76 5.14
CA THR A 379 0.64 -48.47 5.87
C THR A 379 0.85 -46.97 6.02
N ASN A 380 1.49 -46.57 7.12
CA ASN A 380 1.95 -45.21 7.38
C ASN A 380 3.45 -45.23 7.66
N PHE A 381 4.24 -44.92 6.64
CA PHE A 381 5.70 -44.94 6.73
C PHE A 381 6.28 -43.79 7.58
N VAL A 382 5.47 -42.80 8.00
CA VAL A 382 5.89 -41.72 8.94
C VAL A 382 6.07 -42.25 10.35
N ASP A 383 5.11 -43.07 10.76
CA ASP A 383 5.13 -43.70 12.06
C ASP A 383 5.87 -45.02 11.89
N SER A 384 7.20 -44.94 11.80
CA SER A 384 8.06 -46.11 11.69
C SER A 384 9.03 -46.20 12.85
N VAL A 385 9.29 -47.44 13.28
CA VAL A 385 10.24 -47.77 14.35
C VAL A 385 11.46 -48.42 13.72
N GLU A 386 12.63 -47.87 14.01
CA GLU A 386 13.91 -48.38 13.54
C GLU A 386 14.39 -49.56 14.41
N LYS A 387 14.76 -50.68 13.77
CA LYS A 387 15.11 -51.92 14.48
C LYS A 387 16.58 -51.99 14.96
N ASP A 388 17.49 -51.16 14.43
CA ASP A 388 18.93 -51.16 14.76
C ASP A 388 19.53 -49.74 14.95
N PRO A 389 19.76 -49.23 16.17
CA PRO A 389 20.31 -47.89 16.39
C PRO A 389 21.83 -47.79 16.12
N VAL A 390 22.23 -46.83 15.27
CA VAL A 390 23.63 -46.52 14.94
C VAL A 390 24.30 -45.66 16.02
N ILE A 391 25.55 -45.97 16.37
CA ILE A 391 26.32 -45.18 17.36
C ILE A 391 26.74 -43.83 16.75
N ILE A 392 26.27 -42.74 17.34
CA ILE A 392 26.62 -41.37 16.95
C ILE A 392 27.87 -40.90 17.72
N ASN A 393 28.85 -40.36 16.99
CA ASN A 393 30.06 -39.80 17.60
C ASN A 393 29.85 -38.33 18.02
N GLU A 394 30.74 -37.82 18.88
CA GLU A 394 30.63 -36.46 19.47
C GLU A 394 30.62 -35.34 18.41
N TYR A 395 31.31 -35.51 17.28
CA TYR A 395 31.32 -34.53 16.19
C TYR A 395 29.94 -34.43 15.53
N ILE A 396 29.34 -35.56 15.15
CA ILE A 396 28.01 -35.62 14.55
C ILE A 396 26.94 -35.16 15.54
N ALA A 397 27.06 -35.53 16.82
CA ALA A 397 26.14 -35.09 17.88
C ALA A 397 26.13 -33.56 18.08
N GLY A 398 27.20 -32.86 17.67
CA GLY A 398 27.28 -31.39 17.70
C GLY A 398 26.72 -30.68 16.46
N LEU A 399 26.30 -31.42 15.44
CA LEU A 399 25.69 -30.90 14.21
C LEU A 399 24.16 -30.94 14.30
N PRO A 400 23.42 -30.14 13.51
CA PRO A 400 21.96 -30.25 13.41
C PRO A 400 21.49 -31.65 13.00
N ASN A 401 20.34 -32.08 13.52
CA ASN A 401 19.68 -33.34 13.14
C ASN A 401 18.36 -33.07 12.41
N VAL A 402 18.02 -33.89 11.43
CA VAL A 402 16.70 -33.86 10.77
C VAL A 402 16.13 -35.26 10.78
N LYS A 403 14.84 -35.37 11.11
CA LYS A 403 14.15 -36.66 11.15
C LYS A 403 14.09 -37.25 9.73
N GLY A 404 14.47 -38.51 9.59
CA GLY A 404 14.42 -39.22 8.32
C GLY A 404 13.00 -39.66 7.95
N LEU A 405 12.73 -39.78 6.65
CA LEU A 405 11.46 -40.26 6.08
C LEU A 405 11.72 -41.42 5.11
N GLY A 406 10.77 -42.35 4.97
CA GLY A 406 10.90 -43.49 4.06
C GLY A 406 12.17 -44.30 4.34
N PHE A 407 13.01 -44.50 3.31
CA PHE A 407 14.30 -45.19 3.44
C PHE A 407 15.40 -44.35 4.11
N ALA A 408 15.17 -43.07 4.38
CA ALA A 408 16.17 -42.20 4.99
C ALA A 408 16.25 -42.41 6.50
N HIS A 409 17.42 -42.82 7.02
CA HIS A 409 17.75 -42.70 8.44
C HIS A 409 17.72 -41.24 8.88
N ASP A 410 17.55 -40.98 10.18
CA ASP A 410 17.77 -39.65 10.74
C ASP A 410 19.16 -39.12 10.32
N LEU A 411 19.26 -37.81 10.07
CA LEU A 411 20.44 -37.22 9.45
C LEU A 411 21.73 -37.55 10.22
N HIS A 412 21.69 -37.57 11.55
CA HIS A 412 22.80 -38.02 12.41
C HIS A 412 23.25 -39.44 12.12
N GLN A 413 22.31 -40.38 12.01
CA GLN A 413 22.62 -41.77 11.71
C GLN A 413 23.13 -41.92 10.27
N ALA A 414 22.52 -41.22 9.30
CA ALA A 414 23.00 -41.19 7.93
C ALA A 414 24.45 -40.65 7.84
N MET A 415 24.77 -39.60 8.59
CA MET A 415 26.14 -39.10 8.72
C MET A 415 27.09 -40.12 9.34
N ALA A 416 26.62 -40.92 10.31
CA ALA A 416 27.42 -41.94 10.98
C ALA A 416 27.65 -43.18 10.08
N LEU A 417 26.69 -43.50 9.21
CA LEU A 417 26.77 -44.59 8.23
C LEU A 417 27.57 -44.20 6.98
N ASP A 418 27.66 -42.90 6.65
CA ASP A 418 28.47 -42.40 5.54
C ASP A 418 29.98 -42.56 5.83
N SER A 419 30.53 -43.68 5.39
CA SER A 419 31.96 -43.98 5.50
C SER A 419 32.88 -42.95 4.82
N SER A 420 32.38 -42.12 3.91
CA SER A 420 33.16 -41.06 3.27
C SER A 420 33.29 -39.80 4.15
N GLY A 421 32.37 -39.62 5.09
CA GLY A 421 32.22 -38.40 5.92
C GLY A 421 31.76 -37.16 5.15
N GLY A 422 31.42 -37.30 3.86
CA GLY A 422 31.01 -36.19 3.00
C GLY A 422 29.72 -35.53 3.48
N LEU A 423 28.73 -36.31 3.90
CA LEU A 423 27.46 -35.79 4.40
C LEU A 423 27.66 -34.92 5.64
N ALA A 424 28.51 -35.35 6.58
CA ALA A 424 28.79 -34.58 7.80
C ALA A 424 29.55 -33.27 7.53
N LEU A 425 30.39 -33.23 6.48
CA LEU A 425 31.06 -31.99 6.06
C LEU A 425 30.10 -31.01 5.37
N LEU A 426 29.11 -31.51 4.62
CA LEU A 426 28.08 -30.66 4.02
C LEU A 426 27.18 -30.02 5.08
N VAL A 427 26.76 -30.80 6.09
CA VAL A 427 25.97 -30.29 7.22
C VAL A 427 26.79 -29.31 8.07
N ASP A 428 28.07 -29.58 8.32
CA ASP A 428 28.94 -28.62 9.02
C ASP A 428 29.14 -27.32 8.22
N LYS A 429 29.29 -27.41 6.89
CA LYS A 429 29.35 -26.23 6.02
C LYS A 429 28.06 -25.41 6.09
N PHE A 430 26.89 -26.06 6.03
CA PHE A 430 25.61 -25.39 6.24
C PHE A 430 25.57 -24.68 7.61
N TYR A 431 25.98 -25.40 8.66
CA TYR A 431 25.90 -24.94 10.05
C TYR A 431 26.88 -23.78 10.35
N SER A 432 28.07 -23.79 9.76
CA SER A 432 29.15 -22.83 10.03
C SER A 432 29.18 -21.61 9.10
N ASP A 433 28.48 -21.63 7.94
CA ASP A 433 28.42 -20.48 7.04
C ASP A 433 27.78 -19.27 7.73
N SER A 434 28.37 -18.09 7.61
CA SER A 434 27.85 -16.88 8.25
C SER A 434 26.70 -16.22 7.48
N THR A 435 26.41 -16.68 6.26
CA THR A 435 25.39 -16.09 5.39
C THR A 435 24.28 -17.09 5.09
N THR A 436 23.04 -16.60 5.10
CA THR A 436 21.86 -17.40 4.75
C THR A 436 21.97 -18.00 3.34
N SER A 437 22.40 -17.21 2.35
CA SER A 437 22.58 -17.69 0.97
C SER A 437 23.66 -18.78 0.87
N GLY A 438 24.76 -18.65 1.63
CA GLY A 438 25.82 -19.64 1.70
C GLY A 438 25.32 -20.98 2.27
N SER A 439 24.57 -20.94 3.38
CA SER A 439 23.89 -22.11 3.94
C SER A 439 22.91 -22.73 2.94
N MET A 440 22.06 -21.95 2.29
CA MET A 440 21.05 -22.47 1.35
C MET A 440 21.67 -23.09 0.09
N SER A 441 22.87 -22.67 -0.30
CA SER A 441 23.56 -23.19 -1.50
C SER A 441 23.95 -24.67 -1.42
N VAL A 442 24.04 -25.25 -0.21
CA VAL A 442 24.48 -26.64 -0.01
C VAL A 442 23.34 -27.61 0.32
N VAL A 443 22.09 -27.13 0.42
CA VAL A 443 20.96 -27.97 0.81
C VAL A 443 20.69 -29.08 -0.20
N ASP A 444 20.78 -28.79 -1.51
CA ASP A 444 20.61 -29.83 -2.54
C ASP A 444 21.68 -30.92 -2.40
N ASP A 445 22.94 -30.53 -2.15
CA ASP A 445 24.05 -31.47 -1.94
C ASP A 445 23.83 -32.33 -0.69
N ILE A 446 23.29 -31.75 0.40
CA ILE A 446 22.92 -32.50 1.61
C ILE A 446 21.85 -33.54 1.27
N VAL A 447 20.75 -33.13 0.61
CA VAL A 447 19.65 -34.04 0.23
C VAL A 447 20.13 -35.14 -0.72
N PHE A 448 21.00 -34.82 -1.67
CA PHE A 448 21.56 -35.81 -2.60
C PHE A 448 22.53 -36.77 -1.94
N SER A 449 23.39 -36.29 -1.04
CA SER A 449 24.33 -37.14 -0.29
C SER A 449 23.59 -38.01 0.70
N TRP A 450 22.56 -37.49 1.36
CA TRP A 450 21.72 -38.22 2.32
C TRP A 450 20.94 -39.34 1.63
N ALA A 451 20.40 -39.10 0.43
CA ALA A 451 19.71 -40.12 -0.36
C ALA A 451 20.64 -41.05 -1.16
N GLY A 452 21.96 -40.84 -1.12
CA GLY A 452 22.92 -41.56 -1.95
C GLY A 452 22.78 -41.29 -3.46
N SER A 453 22.07 -40.24 -3.86
CA SER A 453 21.76 -39.90 -5.25
C SER A 453 22.79 -38.98 -5.91
N ALA A 454 23.76 -38.45 -5.16
CA ALA A 454 24.73 -37.46 -5.63
C ALA A 454 25.52 -37.86 -6.89
N ASN A 455 25.74 -39.16 -7.10
CA ASN A 455 26.50 -39.69 -8.25
C ASN A 455 25.64 -40.16 -9.43
N ILE A 456 24.31 -39.95 -9.38
CA ILE A 456 23.41 -40.28 -10.49
C ILE A 456 23.54 -39.22 -11.58
N ASP A 457 23.62 -39.65 -12.85
CA ASP A 457 23.58 -38.74 -14.00
C ASP A 457 22.19 -38.06 -14.07
N PRO A 458 22.10 -36.71 -14.02
CA PRO A 458 20.84 -35.97 -14.03
C PRO A 458 19.90 -36.33 -15.18
N GLY A 459 20.44 -36.73 -16.34
CA GLY A 459 19.65 -37.07 -17.53
C GLY A 459 19.15 -38.53 -17.58
N SER A 460 19.59 -39.38 -16.66
CA SER A 460 19.41 -40.85 -16.76
C SER A 460 17.97 -41.34 -16.64
N ARG A 461 17.03 -40.48 -16.24
CA ARG A 461 15.61 -40.81 -16.01
C ARG A 461 14.69 -40.08 -17.00
N GLY A 462 14.98 -40.19 -18.29
CA GLY A 462 14.10 -39.69 -19.37
C GLY A 462 14.26 -38.21 -19.72
N GLY A 463 15.18 -37.48 -19.09
CA GLY A 463 15.63 -36.14 -19.50
C GLY A 463 14.68 -34.97 -19.23
N PHE A 464 13.45 -35.22 -18.76
CA PHE A 464 12.46 -34.18 -18.43
C PHE A 464 12.55 -33.69 -16.97
N PHE A 465 13.30 -34.40 -16.12
CA PHE A 465 13.46 -34.09 -14.69
C PHE A 465 14.82 -34.59 -14.20
N ASP A 466 15.42 -33.92 -13.22
CA ASP A 466 16.73 -34.30 -12.68
C ASP A 466 16.62 -35.64 -11.93
N ALA A 467 17.32 -36.66 -12.44
CA ALA A 467 17.32 -38.00 -11.88
C ALA A 467 17.81 -38.08 -10.43
N ARG A 468 18.66 -37.15 -9.98
CA ARG A 468 19.14 -37.08 -8.58
C ARG A 468 18.00 -36.66 -7.66
N LYS A 469 17.23 -35.63 -8.06
CA LYS A 469 16.03 -35.16 -7.35
C LYS A 469 14.98 -36.27 -7.27
N LEU A 470 14.74 -36.96 -8.38
CA LEU A 470 13.79 -38.07 -8.42
C LEU A 470 14.22 -39.19 -7.47
N SER A 471 15.49 -39.60 -7.53
CA SER A 471 16.00 -40.64 -6.64
C SER A 471 15.94 -40.22 -5.17
N SER A 472 16.10 -38.93 -4.86
CA SER A 472 15.91 -38.42 -3.50
C SER A 472 14.44 -38.50 -3.07
N ILE A 473 13.49 -38.05 -3.90
CA ILE A 473 12.06 -38.20 -3.59
C ILE A 473 11.71 -39.66 -3.34
N GLU A 474 12.13 -40.56 -4.24
CA GLU A 474 11.92 -42.01 -4.10
C GLU A 474 12.48 -42.56 -2.78
N PHE A 475 13.67 -42.08 -2.38
CA PHE A 475 14.32 -42.51 -1.14
C PHE A 475 13.57 -42.02 0.10
N PHE A 476 13.19 -40.74 0.14
CA PHE A 476 12.47 -40.16 1.29
C PHE A 476 11.00 -40.60 1.38
N LEU A 477 10.42 -41.14 0.32
CA LEU A 477 9.09 -41.75 0.34
C LEU A 477 9.11 -43.27 0.52
N GLY A 478 10.26 -43.93 0.31
CA GLY A 478 10.35 -45.39 0.39
C GLY A 478 9.85 -46.13 -0.85
N GLU A 479 9.64 -45.44 -1.98
CA GLU A 479 8.96 -46.02 -3.15
C GLU A 479 9.55 -45.54 -4.48
N LYS A 480 9.40 -46.36 -5.53
CA LYS A 480 9.89 -46.01 -6.88
C LYS A 480 8.82 -45.26 -7.67
N PHE A 481 9.22 -44.19 -8.35
CA PHE A 481 8.29 -43.42 -9.18
C PHE A 481 7.85 -44.23 -10.41
N PHE A 482 6.55 -44.21 -10.70
CA PHE A 482 5.95 -44.87 -11.87
C PHE A 482 5.03 -43.92 -12.64
N GLN A 483 5.26 -43.80 -13.96
CA GLN A 483 4.48 -42.92 -14.83
C GLN A 483 3.17 -43.60 -15.27
N LYS A 484 2.04 -43.16 -14.71
CA LYS A 484 0.72 -43.75 -14.98
C LYS A 484 0.11 -43.39 -16.34
N TYR A 485 0.29 -42.16 -16.82
CA TYR A 485 -0.28 -41.64 -18.07
C TYR A 485 0.68 -40.69 -18.80
N GLY A 486 0.59 -40.62 -20.14
CA GLY A 486 1.39 -39.69 -20.97
C GLY A 486 2.54 -40.37 -21.72
N ASP A 487 3.50 -39.56 -22.20
CA ASP A 487 4.79 -40.09 -22.69
C ASP A 487 5.47 -40.88 -21.57
N ASN A 488 6.32 -41.87 -21.88
CA ASN A 488 6.92 -42.77 -20.87
C ASN A 488 5.91 -43.54 -19.98
N ALA A 489 4.62 -43.62 -20.35
CA ALA A 489 3.64 -44.42 -19.61
C ALA A 489 4.10 -45.86 -19.39
N SER A 490 3.81 -46.37 -18.19
CA SER A 490 4.24 -47.68 -17.71
C SER A 490 5.75 -47.86 -17.56
N THR A 491 6.50 -46.78 -17.37
CA THR A 491 7.92 -46.80 -17.04
C THR A 491 8.20 -46.03 -15.76
N ASN A 492 9.41 -46.16 -15.22
CA ASN A 492 9.85 -45.38 -14.07
C ASN A 492 10.41 -44.00 -14.48
N ASN A 493 10.19 -43.54 -15.70
CA ASN A 493 10.73 -42.26 -16.18
C ASN A 493 9.63 -41.20 -16.24
N PRO A 494 9.82 -40.03 -15.60
CA PRO A 494 8.83 -38.97 -15.64
C PRO A 494 8.63 -38.39 -17.04
N ALA A 495 7.39 -37.99 -17.30
CA ALA A 495 6.99 -37.16 -18.42
C ALA A 495 6.89 -35.69 -18.02
N LEU A 496 6.77 -34.78 -18.99
CA LEU A 496 6.72 -33.33 -18.76
C LEU A 496 5.62 -32.90 -17.77
N ASN A 497 4.44 -33.52 -17.84
CA ASN A 497 3.32 -33.23 -16.94
C ASN A 497 3.61 -33.67 -15.49
N SER A 498 4.34 -34.77 -15.30
CA SER A 498 4.73 -35.24 -13.97
C SER A 498 5.96 -34.50 -13.43
N ALA A 499 6.83 -34.01 -14.31
CA ALA A 499 8.01 -33.22 -13.92
C ALA A 499 7.65 -31.94 -13.16
N VAL A 500 6.56 -31.26 -13.52
CA VAL A 500 6.09 -30.06 -12.80
C VAL A 500 5.71 -30.41 -11.35
N VAL A 501 4.94 -31.48 -11.16
CA VAL A 501 4.52 -31.94 -9.83
C VAL A 501 5.72 -32.46 -9.02
N LEU A 502 6.64 -33.19 -9.66
CA LEU A 502 7.86 -33.69 -9.00
C LEU A 502 8.80 -32.55 -8.59
N GLU A 503 8.85 -31.45 -9.34
CA GLU A 503 9.64 -30.28 -8.95
C GLU A 503 9.02 -29.59 -7.72
N GLU A 504 7.70 -29.46 -7.65
CA GLU A 504 7.00 -28.98 -6.45
C GLU A 504 7.27 -29.90 -5.24
N MET A 505 7.26 -31.22 -5.44
CA MET A 505 7.56 -32.20 -4.40
C MET A 505 9.00 -32.09 -3.92
N TYR A 506 9.98 -32.02 -4.83
CA TYR A 506 11.38 -31.86 -4.46
C TYR A 506 11.61 -30.53 -3.73
N SER A 507 10.99 -29.44 -4.20
CA SER A 507 11.04 -28.14 -3.53
C SER A 507 10.50 -28.23 -2.11
N SER A 508 9.38 -28.94 -1.91
CA SER A 508 8.80 -29.18 -0.59
C SER A 508 9.74 -29.98 0.33
N LEU A 509 10.37 -31.05 -0.19
CA LEU A 509 11.37 -31.84 0.54
C LEU A 509 12.59 -30.99 0.90
N LYS A 510 13.10 -30.20 -0.04
CA LYS A 510 14.24 -29.30 0.16
C LYS A 510 13.94 -28.28 1.25
N SER A 511 12.77 -27.64 1.21
CA SER A 511 12.33 -26.68 2.23
C SER A 511 12.23 -27.34 3.60
N TYR A 512 11.61 -28.51 3.71
CA TYR A 512 11.53 -29.26 4.97
C TYR A 512 12.92 -29.48 5.60
N VAL A 513 13.89 -29.94 4.81
CA VAL A 513 15.27 -30.16 5.28
C VAL A 513 15.94 -28.83 5.66
N ALA A 514 15.81 -27.80 4.82
CA ALA A 514 16.41 -26.49 5.08
C ALA A 514 15.86 -25.86 6.36
N ASP A 515 14.54 -25.80 6.52
CA ASP A 515 13.85 -25.18 7.64
C ASP A 515 14.23 -25.87 8.97
N ALA A 516 14.27 -27.21 8.98
CA ALA A 516 14.69 -27.99 10.14
C ALA A 516 16.15 -27.71 10.55
N LEU A 517 17.05 -27.57 9.57
CA LEU A 517 18.46 -27.24 9.82
C LEU A 517 18.66 -25.80 10.29
N ILE A 518 17.91 -24.84 9.71
CA ILE A 518 17.99 -23.41 10.03
C ILE A 518 17.63 -23.15 11.49
N LEU A 519 16.55 -23.76 11.99
CA LEU A 519 16.10 -23.55 13.38
C LEU A 519 17.10 -24.08 14.42
N GLN A 520 18.02 -24.96 14.02
CA GLN A 520 19.08 -25.49 14.88
C GLN A 520 20.42 -24.76 14.71
N LYS A 521 20.52 -23.81 13.77
CA LYS A 521 21.73 -23.02 13.54
C LYS A 521 21.92 -22.00 14.67
N LYS A 522 23.17 -21.78 15.09
CA LYS A 522 23.52 -20.94 16.25
C LYS A 522 22.91 -19.54 16.21
N ASP A 523 22.94 -18.89 15.05
CA ASP A 523 22.48 -17.51 14.91
C ASP A 523 20.97 -17.40 15.10
N TYR A 524 20.20 -18.36 14.56
CA TYR A 524 18.75 -18.44 14.70
C TYR A 524 18.35 -18.95 16.10
N LEU A 525 19.03 -19.97 16.62
CA LEU A 525 18.82 -20.49 17.98
C LEU A 525 18.98 -19.41 19.03
N LYS A 526 19.96 -18.52 18.87
CA LYS A 526 20.15 -17.39 19.79
C LYS A 526 18.91 -16.49 19.81
N ILE A 527 18.40 -16.10 18.65
CA ILE A 527 17.18 -15.28 18.53
C ILE A 527 15.97 -15.98 19.13
N ILE A 528 15.79 -17.27 18.83
CA ILE A 528 14.67 -18.08 19.35
C ILE A 528 14.78 -18.26 20.87
N SER A 529 15.99 -18.43 21.41
CA SER A 529 16.21 -18.58 22.85
C SER A 529 15.95 -17.30 23.65
N ASP A 530 15.96 -16.14 22.99
CA ASP A 530 15.62 -14.84 23.57
C ASP A 530 14.10 -14.57 23.58
N VAL A 531 13.29 -15.46 23.00
CA VAL A 531 11.84 -15.43 23.09
C VAL A 531 11.40 -15.99 24.45
N SER A 532 10.51 -15.27 25.13
CA SER A 532 9.86 -15.76 26.35
C SER A 532 8.34 -15.84 26.18
N VAL A 533 7.66 -16.54 27.09
CA VAL A 533 6.19 -16.58 27.13
C VAL A 533 5.71 -15.64 28.23
N GLY A 534 4.91 -14.64 27.84
CA GLY A 534 4.22 -13.73 28.75
C GLY A 534 2.79 -14.19 29.01
N PHE A 535 2.34 -14.08 30.26
CA PHE A 535 0.97 -14.44 30.67
C PHE A 535 0.24 -13.18 31.14
N GLY A 536 -0.71 -12.71 30.34
CA GLY A 536 -1.51 -11.50 30.60
C GLY A 536 -2.97 -11.79 30.92
N VAL A 537 -3.76 -10.73 31.11
CA VAL A 537 -5.22 -10.82 31.31
C VAL A 537 -5.96 -11.37 30.09
N ASP A 538 -5.34 -11.27 28.91
CA ASP A 538 -5.87 -11.72 27.62
C ASP A 538 -5.36 -13.11 27.21
N GLY A 539 -4.54 -13.77 28.03
CA GLY A 539 -3.99 -15.12 27.77
C GLY A 539 -2.46 -15.17 27.69
N ALA A 540 -1.94 -16.30 27.22
CA ALA A 540 -0.51 -16.52 26.98
C ALA A 540 -0.09 -16.01 25.58
N ALA A 541 1.04 -15.31 25.47
CA ALA A 541 1.61 -14.84 24.21
C ALA A 541 3.15 -14.89 24.23
N PHE A 542 3.77 -14.98 23.06
CA PHE A 542 5.22 -14.85 22.96
C PHE A 542 5.65 -13.38 23.14
N ASN A 543 6.57 -13.12 24.07
CA ASN A 543 7.33 -11.88 24.12
C ASN A 543 8.59 -12.07 23.26
N VAL A 544 8.71 -11.20 22.25
CA VAL A 544 9.79 -11.24 21.25
C VAL A 544 10.73 -10.03 21.36
N ASP A 545 10.60 -9.17 22.36
CA ASP A 545 11.28 -7.87 22.41
C ASP A 545 12.81 -8.00 22.37
N SER A 546 13.34 -8.98 23.10
CA SER A 546 14.78 -9.26 23.14
C SER A 546 15.27 -9.83 21.81
N ALA A 547 14.48 -10.73 21.21
CA ALA A 547 14.75 -11.31 19.90
C ALA A 547 14.76 -10.24 18.79
N VAL A 548 13.74 -9.37 18.76
CA VAL A 548 13.63 -8.23 17.84
C VAL A 548 14.83 -7.27 18.01
N SER A 549 15.24 -7.00 19.25
CA SER A 549 16.41 -6.17 19.54
C SER A 549 17.72 -6.75 19.00
N GLU A 550 17.86 -8.08 18.96
CA GLU A 550 19.03 -8.72 18.34
C GLU A 550 18.98 -8.65 16.82
N VAL A 551 17.81 -8.85 16.21
CA VAL A 551 17.64 -8.67 14.76
C VAL A 551 17.89 -7.21 14.34
N GLN A 552 17.52 -6.24 15.18
CA GLN A 552 17.80 -4.82 14.94
C GLN A 552 19.31 -4.56 14.78
N LYS A 553 20.15 -5.26 15.55
CA LYS A 553 21.62 -5.14 15.43
C LYS A 553 22.13 -5.68 14.09
N ILE A 554 21.47 -6.70 13.53
CA ILE A 554 21.77 -7.19 12.18
C ILE A 554 21.40 -6.11 11.16
N TYR A 555 20.21 -5.52 11.30
CA TYR A 555 19.72 -4.48 10.40
C TYR A 555 20.60 -3.23 10.38
N GLU A 556 21.05 -2.77 11.56
CA GLU A 556 21.94 -1.61 11.69
C GLU A 556 23.31 -1.84 11.06
N LYS A 557 23.74 -3.10 10.96
CA LYS A 557 24.99 -3.49 10.29
C LYS A 557 24.79 -3.62 8.77
N ASN A 558 23.71 -4.29 8.35
CA ASN A 558 23.34 -4.50 6.97
C ASN A 558 21.84 -4.84 6.86
N SER A 559 21.06 -3.97 6.21
CA SER A 559 19.62 -4.14 6.04
C SER A 559 19.25 -5.36 5.20
N ASP A 560 20.05 -5.70 4.19
CA ASP A 560 19.77 -6.82 3.29
C ASP A 560 20.02 -8.15 4.00
N GLU A 561 21.08 -8.20 4.81
CA GLU A 561 21.40 -9.35 5.67
C GLU A 561 20.28 -9.59 6.71
N ALA A 562 19.71 -8.51 7.27
CA ALA A 562 18.59 -8.62 8.21
C ALA A 562 17.28 -9.04 7.54
N TYR A 563 17.05 -8.62 6.29
CA TYR A 563 15.91 -9.08 5.50
C TYR A 563 16.02 -10.58 5.25
N ASP A 564 17.13 -11.04 4.66
CA ASP A 564 17.36 -12.46 4.37
C ASP A 564 17.22 -13.30 5.65
N PHE A 565 17.74 -12.79 6.77
CA PHE A 565 17.62 -13.42 8.08
C PHE A 565 16.16 -13.55 8.54
N LEU A 566 15.38 -12.47 8.53
CA LEU A 566 13.99 -12.51 8.98
C LEU A 566 13.08 -13.30 8.05
N THR A 567 13.27 -13.21 6.74
CA THR A 567 12.49 -13.99 5.77
C THR A 567 12.71 -15.48 5.97
N VAL A 568 13.96 -15.91 6.14
CA VAL A 568 14.27 -17.33 6.40
C VAL A 568 13.81 -17.76 7.79
N LEU A 569 13.95 -16.91 8.81
CA LEU A 569 13.41 -17.19 10.14
C LEU A 569 11.87 -17.37 10.10
N TYR A 570 11.14 -16.46 9.45
CA TYR A 570 9.67 -16.53 9.38
C TYR A 570 9.19 -17.71 8.55
N HIS A 571 9.88 -18.01 7.45
CA HIS A 571 9.59 -19.20 6.66
C HIS A 571 9.77 -20.47 7.50
N ALA A 572 10.93 -20.63 8.13
CA ALA A 572 11.24 -21.82 8.94
C ALA A 572 10.33 -21.95 10.16
N LEU A 573 10.00 -20.83 10.85
CA LEU A 573 9.04 -20.82 11.93
C LEU A 573 7.62 -21.17 11.44
N GLY A 574 7.13 -20.56 10.36
CA GLY A 574 5.81 -20.89 9.80
C GLY A 574 5.70 -22.36 9.37
N ALA A 575 6.78 -22.91 8.80
CA ALA A 575 6.88 -24.32 8.44
C ALA A 575 6.84 -25.25 9.66
N SER A 576 7.26 -24.79 10.85
CA SER A 576 7.29 -25.57 12.08
C SER A 576 5.92 -25.80 12.75
N GLY A 577 4.86 -25.12 12.28
CA GLY A 577 3.51 -25.31 12.78
C GLY A 577 2.81 -24.04 13.23
N ARG A 578 1.60 -24.20 13.75
CA ARG A 578 0.81 -23.12 14.35
C ARG A 578 1.58 -22.34 15.42
N SER A 579 2.44 -23.03 16.17
CA SER A 579 3.26 -22.45 17.23
C SER A 579 4.31 -21.49 16.68
N GLY A 580 4.96 -21.87 15.57
CA GLY A 580 5.88 -20.98 14.86
C GLY A 580 5.15 -19.86 14.11
N GLU A 581 3.94 -20.10 13.58
CA GLU A 581 3.08 -19.03 13.05
C GLU A 581 2.72 -17.99 14.12
N LEU A 582 2.36 -18.42 15.34
CA LEU A 582 2.10 -17.52 16.46
C LEU A 582 3.35 -16.72 16.86
N LEU A 583 4.53 -17.33 16.76
CA LEU A 583 5.79 -16.63 17.00
C LEU A 583 6.06 -15.59 15.91
N VAL A 584 5.85 -15.93 14.64
CA VAL A 584 5.92 -14.99 13.51
C VAL A 584 4.92 -13.84 13.71
N ASP A 585 3.70 -14.12 14.15
CA ASP A 585 2.69 -13.09 14.46
C ASP A 585 3.15 -12.19 15.62
N GLY A 586 3.84 -12.76 16.62
CA GLY A 586 4.50 -12.02 17.69
C GLY A 586 5.57 -11.06 17.15
N PHE A 587 6.48 -11.55 16.30
CA PHE A 587 7.46 -10.69 15.64
C PHE A 587 6.78 -9.61 14.79
N ARG A 588 5.81 -9.96 13.94
CA ARG A 588 5.09 -8.98 13.12
C ARG A 588 4.42 -7.89 13.94
N SER A 589 3.86 -8.26 15.10
CA SER A 589 3.20 -7.33 16.03
C SER A 589 4.16 -6.40 16.76
N ALA A 590 5.44 -6.76 16.86
CA ALA A 590 6.49 -5.88 17.37
C ALA A 590 6.94 -4.83 16.34
N GLY A 591 6.70 -5.09 15.05
CA GLY A 591 6.89 -4.14 13.96
C GLY A 591 5.64 -3.30 13.67
N SER A 592 5.70 -2.50 12.61
CA SER A 592 4.55 -1.77 12.10
C SER A 592 4.54 -1.70 10.57
N ARG A 593 3.43 -2.13 9.95
CA ARG A 593 3.22 -2.01 8.49
C ARG A 593 3.18 -0.56 8.00
N ASP A 594 2.78 0.37 8.87
CA ASP A 594 2.84 1.82 8.60
C ASP A 594 4.18 2.44 9.05
N GLY A 595 5.03 1.70 9.77
CA GLY A 595 6.35 2.13 10.23
C GLY A 595 7.38 2.18 9.10
N ASN A 596 8.61 2.61 9.38
CA ASN A 596 9.70 2.75 8.41
C ASN A 596 10.92 1.91 8.80
N GLY A 597 11.75 1.55 7.81
CA GLY A 597 13.02 0.86 8.05
C GLY A 597 12.84 -0.48 8.76
N PHE A 598 13.47 -0.63 9.93
CA PHE A 598 13.44 -1.88 10.70
C PHE A 598 12.04 -2.29 11.16
N ASP A 599 11.21 -1.34 11.64
CA ASP A 599 9.85 -1.65 12.12
C ASP A 599 8.98 -2.22 10.99
N PHE A 600 9.15 -1.69 9.78
CA PHE A 600 8.46 -2.18 8.58
C PHE A 600 8.94 -3.57 8.20
N LEU A 601 10.26 -3.79 8.20
CA LEU A 601 10.87 -5.08 7.89
C LEU A 601 10.36 -6.17 8.84
N VAL A 602 10.37 -5.91 10.15
CA VAL A 602 9.86 -6.87 11.15
C VAL A 602 8.38 -7.19 10.92
N ALA A 603 7.55 -6.21 10.55
CA ALA A 603 6.14 -6.44 10.26
C ALA A 603 5.86 -7.23 8.97
N THR A 604 6.83 -7.32 8.04
CA THR A 604 6.53 -7.71 6.66
C THR A 604 7.53 -8.67 6.02
N ALA A 605 8.66 -9.04 6.62
CA ALA A 605 9.76 -9.75 5.94
C ALA A 605 9.38 -10.97 5.08
N ASP A 606 8.34 -11.73 5.44
CA ASP A 606 7.88 -12.89 4.67
C ASP A 606 6.91 -12.52 3.52
N GLN A 607 6.59 -11.24 3.35
CA GLN A 607 5.65 -10.69 2.39
C GLN A 607 6.35 -9.94 1.24
N TRP A 608 7.67 -10.03 1.11
CA TRP A 608 8.42 -9.27 0.11
C TRP A 608 8.64 -10.06 -1.18
N VAL A 609 8.54 -9.34 -2.29
CA VAL A 609 9.01 -9.71 -3.61
C VAL A 609 10.05 -8.68 -4.02
N PHE A 610 11.21 -9.14 -4.49
CA PHE A 610 12.29 -8.28 -4.96
C PHE A 610 12.36 -8.37 -6.46
N GLY A 611 12.24 -7.22 -7.13
CA GLY A 611 12.76 -7.06 -8.46
C GLY A 611 14.29 -6.98 -8.44
N SER A 612 14.85 -7.26 -9.60
CA SER A 612 16.24 -7.13 -9.95
C SER A 612 16.55 -5.69 -10.41
N ALA A 613 17.76 -5.44 -10.89
CA ALA A 613 18.12 -4.16 -11.50
C ALA A 613 17.81 -4.11 -13.02
N GLU A 614 17.17 -5.16 -13.55
CA GLU A 614 16.83 -5.32 -14.97
C GLU A 614 15.33 -5.09 -15.16
N SER A 615 14.93 -4.54 -16.32
CA SER A 615 13.52 -4.29 -16.61
C SER A 615 12.71 -5.60 -16.68
N GLU A 616 11.70 -5.73 -15.81
CA GLU A 616 10.89 -6.94 -15.72
C GLU A 616 9.41 -6.69 -15.37
N LEU A 617 8.61 -7.76 -15.52
CA LEU A 617 7.24 -7.81 -15.06
C LEU A 617 7.19 -8.57 -13.73
N ILE A 618 6.93 -7.84 -12.65
CA ILE A 618 6.85 -8.37 -11.30
C ILE A 618 5.38 -8.61 -10.97
N SER A 619 5.02 -9.82 -10.55
CA SER A 619 3.70 -10.15 -9.99
C SER A 619 3.89 -10.44 -8.52
N SER A 620 3.21 -9.69 -7.68
CA SER A 620 3.28 -9.83 -6.22
C SER A 620 2.59 -11.12 -5.76
N GLY A 621 1.62 -11.62 -6.53
CA GLY A 621 0.88 -12.84 -6.21
C GLY A 621 0.09 -12.69 -4.91
N ASN A 622 0.51 -13.38 -3.85
CA ASN A 622 -0.08 -13.27 -2.51
C ASN A 622 0.80 -12.49 -1.52
N LYS A 623 1.88 -11.88 -2.00
CA LYS A 623 2.84 -11.13 -1.19
C LYS A 623 2.49 -9.65 -1.27
N ASP A 624 2.30 -9.01 -0.11
CA ASP A 624 1.85 -7.62 -0.07
C ASP A 624 2.97 -6.58 -0.21
N VAL A 625 4.24 -6.95 -0.35
CA VAL A 625 5.35 -5.98 -0.41
C VAL A 625 6.18 -6.24 -1.66
N VAL A 626 6.36 -5.22 -2.49
CA VAL A 626 7.19 -5.29 -3.69
C VAL A 626 8.27 -4.23 -3.59
N PHE A 627 9.53 -4.66 -3.61
CA PHE A 627 10.69 -3.80 -3.77
C PHE A 627 11.12 -3.87 -5.24
N ASP A 628 11.06 -2.76 -5.99
CA ASP A 628 11.21 -2.85 -7.44
C ASP A 628 12.64 -3.21 -7.89
N GLY A 629 13.68 -2.89 -7.11
CA GLY A 629 15.06 -3.27 -7.40
C GLY A 629 15.76 -2.39 -8.45
N GLY A 630 15.01 -1.56 -9.17
CA GLY A 630 15.45 -0.62 -10.18
C GLY A 630 15.39 -1.16 -11.61
N GLY A 631 15.39 -0.26 -12.58
CA GLY A 631 15.32 -0.60 -13.98
C GLY A 631 14.10 0.03 -14.64
N GLY A 632 13.27 -0.80 -15.25
CA GLY A 632 12.14 -0.37 -16.08
C GLY A 632 10.98 -1.31 -15.88
N ASP A 633 10.44 -1.31 -14.66
CA ASP A 633 9.63 -2.41 -14.17
C ASP A 633 8.15 -2.12 -14.26
N THR A 634 7.38 -3.18 -14.52
CA THR A 634 5.94 -3.17 -14.37
C THR A 634 5.59 -4.09 -13.22
N VAL A 635 4.95 -3.56 -12.19
CA VAL A 635 4.51 -4.32 -11.02
C VAL A 635 2.99 -4.50 -11.08
N LYS A 636 2.58 -5.76 -10.98
CA LYS A 636 1.19 -6.15 -10.74
C LYS A 636 1.00 -6.45 -9.27
N GLY A 637 0.14 -5.68 -8.62
CA GLY A 637 -0.16 -5.84 -7.20
C GLY A 637 -1.12 -6.98 -6.88
N ASP A 638 -1.82 -7.52 -7.88
CA ASP A 638 -2.74 -8.68 -7.75
C ASP A 638 -3.85 -8.56 -6.66
N GLY A 639 -3.97 -7.39 -6.02
CA GLY A 639 -5.00 -6.98 -5.06
C GLY A 639 -4.62 -7.20 -3.60
N GLY A 640 -5.13 -6.35 -2.71
CA GLY A 640 -4.84 -6.38 -1.27
C GLY A 640 -4.20 -5.09 -0.77
N ASN A 641 -3.51 -5.18 0.38
CA ASN A 641 -2.85 -4.04 1.02
C ASN A 641 -1.37 -3.98 0.62
N ASP A 642 -1.13 -3.74 -0.67
CA ASP A 642 0.21 -3.76 -1.25
C ASP A 642 1.07 -2.57 -0.83
N VAL A 643 2.37 -2.80 -0.69
CA VAL A 643 3.38 -1.77 -0.43
C VAL A 643 4.44 -1.87 -1.51
N PHE A 644 4.47 -0.88 -2.40
CA PHE A 644 5.47 -0.74 -3.46
C PHE A 644 6.59 0.14 -2.94
N ILE A 645 7.83 -0.33 -2.93
CA ILE A 645 8.99 0.40 -2.43
C ILE A 645 9.84 0.84 -3.62
N TYR A 646 10.12 2.15 -3.68
CA TYR A 646 10.91 2.77 -4.74
C TYR A 646 11.99 3.68 -4.14
N ASN A 647 13.23 3.55 -4.60
CA ASN A 647 14.35 4.40 -4.20
C ASN A 647 14.78 5.36 -5.32
N GLY A 648 15.45 6.45 -4.96
CA GLY A 648 15.96 7.39 -5.96
C GLY A 648 17.05 6.79 -6.84
N GLY A 649 16.98 7.04 -8.15
CA GLY A 649 17.90 6.53 -9.17
C GLY A 649 17.52 5.15 -9.72
N TYR A 650 16.32 4.65 -9.39
CA TYR A 650 15.82 3.34 -9.85
C TYR A 650 15.16 3.42 -11.23
N GLY A 651 14.98 4.60 -11.82
CA GLY A 651 14.47 4.70 -13.18
C GLY A 651 12.95 4.59 -13.26
N TYR A 652 12.45 3.72 -14.14
CA TYR A 652 11.02 3.67 -14.47
C TYR A 652 10.30 2.57 -13.67
N LEU A 653 9.17 2.92 -13.05
CA LEU A 653 8.28 1.99 -12.36
C LEU A 653 6.82 2.22 -12.80
N GLU A 654 6.14 1.18 -13.25
CA GLU A 654 4.71 1.17 -13.56
C GLU A 654 3.98 0.27 -12.59
N ILE A 655 3.02 0.82 -11.85
CA ILE A 655 2.21 0.10 -10.86
C ILE A 655 0.82 -0.13 -11.44
N ASP A 656 0.60 -1.34 -11.95
CA ASP A 656 -0.70 -1.89 -12.34
C ASP A 656 -1.31 -2.62 -11.15
N ASN A 657 -1.86 -1.84 -10.20
CA ASN A 657 -2.51 -2.39 -9.02
C ASN A 657 -4.01 -2.15 -9.05
N SER A 658 -4.80 -3.19 -8.76
CA SER A 658 -6.25 -3.11 -8.59
C SER A 658 -6.64 -3.72 -7.24
N TYR A 659 -7.36 -3.00 -6.40
CA TYR A 659 -7.63 -3.40 -5.01
C TYR A 659 -9.10 -3.23 -4.61
N LEU A 660 -9.52 -3.83 -3.49
CA LEU A 660 -10.92 -3.81 -3.02
C LEU A 660 -11.21 -2.58 -2.14
N VAL A 661 -12.50 -2.32 -1.94
CA VAL A 661 -12.94 -1.25 -1.05
C VAL A 661 -12.57 -1.58 0.39
N GLY A 662 -11.71 -0.76 0.99
CA GLY A 662 -11.17 -0.95 2.34
C GLY A 662 -9.66 -1.18 2.36
N ASP A 663 -9.10 -1.59 1.22
CA ASP A 663 -7.66 -1.76 1.09
C ASP A 663 -6.96 -0.39 0.99
N VAL A 664 -5.74 -0.35 1.51
CA VAL A 664 -4.89 0.84 1.63
C VAL A 664 -3.49 0.56 1.05
N PRO A 665 -3.37 0.35 -0.28
CA PRO A 665 -2.06 0.19 -0.90
C PRO A 665 -1.22 1.47 -0.83
N ILE A 666 0.08 1.30 -0.72
CA ILE A 666 1.06 2.35 -0.39
C ILE A 666 2.20 2.32 -1.41
N LEU A 667 2.56 3.49 -1.95
CA LEU A 667 3.88 3.68 -2.56
C LEU A 667 4.81 4.30 -1.51
N LYS A 668 5.86 3.58 -1.13
CA LYS A 668 6.82 3.98 -0.10
C LYS A 668 8.13 4.40 -0.74
N PHE A 669 8.51 5.66 -0.53
CA PHE A 669 9.77 6.19 -1.03
C PHE A 669 10.92 6.02 -0.04
N GLY A 670 12.08 5.65 -0.59
CA GLY A 670 13.34 5.62 0.13
C GLY A 670 13.88 6.99 0.55
N PRO A 671 15.03 7.02 1.25
CA PRO A 671 15.71 8.25 1.63
C PRO A 671 16.02 9.15 0.43
N GLY A 672 15.87 10.48 0.61
CA GLY A 672 16.22 11.48 -0.41
C GLY A 672 15.07 11.95 -1.31
N ILE A 673 13.93 11.26 -1.31
CA ILE A 673 12.70 11.70 -1.98
C ILE A 673 11.77 12.32 -0.93
N THR A 674 11.25 13.52 -1.19
CA THR A 674 10.36 14.25 -0.28
C THR A 674 9.13 14.75 -1.03
N GLY A 675 8.03 15.05 -0.32
CA GLY A 675 6.84 15.59 -0.97
C GLY A 675 7.10 16.87 -1.78
N ALA A 676 8.06 17.70 -1.36
CA ALA A 676 8.44 18.92 -2.07
C ALA A 676 9.27 18.70 -3.34
N SER A 677 9.90 17.52 -3.50
CA SER A 677 10.64 17.17 -4.72
C SER A 677 9.76 16.51 -5.79
N LEU A 678 8.52 16.15 -5.45
CA LEU A 678 7.62 15.48 -6.37
C LEU A 678 7.02 16.46 -7.39
N THR A 679 6.99 16.04 -8.65
CA THR A 679 6.16 16.64 -9.70
C THR A 679 5.14 15.60 -10.16
N VAL A 680 3.86 15.96 -10.18
CA VAL A 680 2.77 15.06 -10.55
C VAL A 680 2.11 15.53 -11.84
N THR A 681 1.99 14.65 -12.83
CA THR A 681 1.32 14.89 -14.12
C THR A 681 0.41 13.71 -14.47
N THR A 682 -0.07 13.65 -15.71
CA THR A 682 -0.86 12.52 -16.21
C THR A 682 -0.24 11.94 -17.46
N THR A 683 -0.59 10.68 -17.75
CA THR A 683 -0.36 10.12 -19.09
C THR A 683 -1.13 10.92 -20.16
N PRO A 684 -0.73 10.83 -21.44
CA PRO A 684 -1.42 11.51 -22.54
C PRO A 684 -2.91 11.12 -22.69
N SER A 685 -3.30 9.92 -22.25
CA SER A 685 -4.70 9.48 -22.21
C SER A 685 -5.51 10.14 -21.07
N GLY A 686 -4.84 10.71 -20.07
CA GLY A 686 -5.46 11.31 -18.89
C GLY A 686 -5.92 10.30 -17.83
N ASN A 687 -5.62 9.00 -17.99
CA ASN A 687 -6.17 7.93 -17.14
C ASN A 687 -5.27 7.53 -15.97
N SER A 688 -3.97 7.80 -16.04
CA SER A 688 -2.97 7.40 -15.03
C SER A 688 -2.24 8.64 -14.49
N LEU A 689 -1.87 8.63 -13.22
CA LEU A 689 -0.94 9.63 -12.66
C LEU A 689 0.51 9.25 -12.99
N ILE A 690 1.33 10.26 -13.27
CA ILE A 690 2.78 10.13 -13.37
C ILE A 690 3.41 10.95 -12.25
N ILE A 691 4.32 10.35 -11.49
CA ILE A 691 5.08 10.99 -10.43
C ILE A 691 6.56 10.98 -10.83
N THR A 692 7.21 12.13 -10.77
CA THR A 692 8.67 12.23 -10.86
C THR A 692 9.21 12.89 -9.60
N ASN A 693 10.45 12.57 -9.23
CA ASN A 693 11.08 13.01 -7.98
C ASN A 693 12.21 14.05 -8.18
N GLY A 694 12.42 14.50 -9.41
CA GLY A 694 13.48 15.46 -9.79
C GLY A 694 14.84 14.83 -10.10
N ILE A 695 14.98 13.51 -9.99
CA ILE A 695 16.16 12.76 -10.44
C ILE A 695 15.98 12.42 -11.93
N GLU A 696 17.04 12.63 -12.72
CA GLU A 696 16.98 12.37 -14.16
C GLU A 696 16.79 10.87 -14.44
N GLY A 697 15.76 10.53 -15.21
CA GLY A 697 15.40 9.14 -15.55
C GLY A 697 14.35 8.51 -14.64
N ASP A 698 14.11 9.06 -13.45
CA ASP A 698 13.15 8.52 -12.49
C ASP A 698 11.71 8.90 -12.85
N GLN A 699 10.84 7.90 -12.99
CA GLN A 699 9.42 8.08 -13.28
C GLN A 699 8.59 6.93 -12.72
N ILE A 700 7.54 7.25 -11.97
CA ILE A 700 6.56 6.29 -11.46
C ILE A 700 5.21 6.54 -12.13
N VAL A 701 4.58 5.50 -12.67
CA VAL A 701 3.24 5.54 -13.27
C VAL A 701 2.27 4.76 -12.40
N LEU A 702 1.20 5.40 -11.95
CA LEU A 702 0.11 4.76 -11.20
C LEU A 702 -1.02 4.46 -12.17
N ASP A 703 -1.11 3.21 -12.60
CA ASP A 703 -1.89 2.89 -13.78
C ASP A 703 -3.39 2.89 -13.52
N TYR A 704 -4.16 3.51 -14.43
CA TYR A 704 -5.61 3.71 -14.33
C TYR A 704 -6.09 4.48 -13.07
N SER A 705 -5.19 5.09 -12.31
CA SER A 705 -5.50 5.69 -11.01
C SER A 705 -6.48 6.87 -11.10
N LEU A 706 -6.58 7.54 -12.25
CA LEU A 706 -7.56 8.61 -12.50
C LEU A 706 -8.85 8.10 -13.15
N LEU A 707 -8.85 6.88 -13.69
CA LEU A 707 -10.02 6.27 -14.30
C LEU A 707 -10.91 5.59 -13.25
N ASN A 708 -10.32 5.02 -12.19
CA ASN A 708 -11.03 4.31 -11.14
C ASN A 708 -10.32 4.42 -9.79
N SER A 709 -11.06 4.75 -8.73
CA SER A 709 -10.53 4.95 -7.36
C SER A 709 -9.98 3.70 -6.67
N ASN A 710 -10.14 2.54 -7.31
CA ASN A 710 -9.64 1.23 -6.87
C ASN A 710 -8.37 0.79 -7.62
N TYR A 711 -7.69 1.70 -8.31
CA TYR A 711 -6.46 1.44 -9.04
C TYR A 711 -5.29 2.31 -8.54
N GLY A 712 -4.07 1.81 -8.68
CA GLY A 712 -2.84 2.46 -8.23
C GLY A 712 -2.60 2.32 -6.72
N VAL A 713 -2.45 3.44 -6.01
CA VAL A 713 -2.20 3.46 -4.55
C VAL A 713 -3.11 4.46 -3.84
N LYS A 714 -3.37 4.25 -2.54
CA LYS A 714 -4.15 5.17 -1.70
C LYS A 714 -3.32 6.29 -1.09
N LYS A 715 -2.05 6.03 -0.83
CA LYS A 715 -1.13 7.03 -0.27
C LYS A 715 0.30 6.81 -0.75
N VAL A 716 1.05 7.90 -0.72
CA VAL A 716 2.52 7.89 -0.82
C VAL A 716 3.08 8.15 0.56
N GLN A 717 4.06 7.34 1.00
CA GLN A 717 4.73 7.50 2.29
C GLN A 717 6.22 7.76 2.08
N PHE A 718 6.79 8.67 2.88
CA PHE A 718 8.20 9.05 2.81
C PHE A 718 9.01 8.46 3.98
N SER A 719 10.33 8.42 3.80
CA SER A 719 11.29 7.92 4.79
C SER A 719 11.25 8.65 6.15
N ASP A 720 10.77 9.90 6.20
CA ASP A 720 10.58 10.67 7.44
C ASP A 720 9.26 10.35 8.18
N GLY A 721 8.44 9.45 7.62
CA GLY A 721 7.15 9.04 8.18
C GLY A 721 5.97 9.90 7.74
N SER A 722 6.21 11.02 7.03
CA SER A 722 5.14 11.81 6.43
C SER A 722 4.48 11.06 5.26
N SER A 723 3.25 11.45 4.91
CA SER A 723 2.51 10.85 3.81
C SER A 723 1.66 11.86 3.06
N LEU A 724 1.44 11.62 1.77
CA LEU A 724 0.45 12.30 0.94
C LEU A 724 -0.65 11.31 0.59
N ALA A 725 -1.91 11.71 0.76
CA ALA A 725 -3.04 10.94 0.25
C ALA A 725 -3.08 11.01 -1.29
N PHE A 726 -3.78 10.07 -1.92
CA PHE A 726 -3.98 10.11 -3.37
C PHE A 726 -4.60 11.44 -3.83
N GLU A 727 -5.52 12.00 -3.05
CA GLU A 727 -6.15 13.29 -3.32
C GLU A 727 -5.15 14.46 -3.30
N ASP A 728 -4.10 14.38 -2.48
CA ASP A 728 -3.04 15.38 -2.47
C ASP A 728 -2.22 15.31 -3.77
N LEU A 729 -1.95 14.11 -4.30
CA LEU A 729 -1.28 13.94 -5.59
C LEU A 729 -2.12 14.51 -6.74
N VAL A 730 -3.44 14.30 -6.70
CA VAL A 730 -4.38 14.90 -7.66
C VAL A 730 -4.35 16.43 -7.56
N ALA A 731 -4.33 16.98 -6.33
CA ALA A 731 -4.22 18.42 -6.12
C ALA A 731 -2.89 19.00 -6.64
N MET A 732 -1.77 18.30 -6.44
CA MET A 732 -0.46 18.70 -7.01
C MET A 732 -0.49 18.71 -8.53
N LYS A 733 -1.11 17.69 -9.15
CA LYS A 733 -1.32 17.61 -10.60
C LYS A 733 -2.19 18.77 -11.12
N ASP A 734 -3.29 19.07 -10.45
CA ASP A 734 -4.19 20.17 -10.83
C ASP A 734 -3.50 21.53 -10.68
N GLN A 735 -2.73 21.75 -9.61
CA GLN A 735 -1.95 22.98 -9.41
C GLN A 735 -0.89 23.17 -10.49
N LEU A 736 -0.18 22.10 -10.88
CA LEU A 736 0.80 22.16 -11.95
C LEU A 736 0.13 22.46 -13.31
N LEU A 737 -1.03 21.87 -13.58
CA LEU A 737 -1.81 22.14 -14.78
C LEU A 737 -2.30 23.60 -14.81
N GLU A 738 -2.79 24.11 -13.68
CA GLU A 738 -3.22 25.50 -13.53
C GLU A 738 -2.06 26.48 -13.76
N LEU A 739 -0.87 26.17 -13.23
CA LEU A 739 0.33 26.97 -13.46
C LEU A 739 0.74 26.98 -14.94
N LYS A 740 0.73 25.81 -15.60
CA LYS A 740 1.02 25.70 -17.04
C LYS A 740 0.02 26.46 -17.91
N ASN A 741 -1.25 26.50 -17.50
CA ASN A 741 -2.31 27.18 -18.24
C ASN A 741 -2.35 28.69 -17.96
N SER A 742 -1.58 29.20 -16.99
CA SER A 742 -1.57 30.61 -16.61
C SER A 742 -0.22 31.31 -16.79
N THR A 743 0.87 30.57 -16.99
CA THR A 743 2.20 31.18 -17.25
C THR A 743 2.74 30.70 -18.60
N GLY A 744 2.95 31.63 -19.52
CA GLY A 744 3.56 31.40 -20.83
C GLY A 744 5.09 31.32 -20.80
N THR A 745 5.66 31.30 -21.98
CA THR A 745 7.10 31.28 -22.26
C THR A 745 7.53 32.60 -22.90
N LEU A 746 8.80 32.77 -23.29
CA LEU A 746 9.21 33.95 -24.08
C LEU A 746 8.75 33.90 -25.55
N GLY A 747 7.95 32.89 -25.90
CA GLY A 747 7.47 32.61 -27.26
C GLY A 747 6.01 33.01 -27.44
N ASN A 748 5.37 32.52 -28.50
CA ASN A 748 3.95 32.76 -28.73
C ASN A 748 3.14 31.67 -28.02
N ASP A 749 2.37 32.03 -27.00
CA ASP A 749 1.61 31.08 -26.21
C ASP A 749 0.09 31.26 -26.36
N THR A 750 -0.65 30.17 -26.16
CA THR A 750 -2.11 30.20 -26.01
C THR A 750 -2.47 29.66 -24.64
N LEU A 751 -2.87 30.56 -23.74
CA LEU A 751 -3.18 30.25 -22.36
C LEU A 751 -4.70 30.12 -22.19
N ASN A 752 -5.15 29.00 -21.62
CA ASN A 752 -6.57 28.69 -21.47
C ASN A 752 -6.93 28.60 -19.98
N GLY A 753 -7.65 29.61 -19.53
CA GLY A 753 -8.18 29.72 -18.17
C GLY A 753 -9.36 28.81 -17.87
N SER A 754 -9.69 28.78 -16.58
CA SER A 754 -10.89 28.15 -16.02
C SER A 754 -11.85 29.24 -15.54
N ALA A 755 -12.99 28.87 -14.96
CA ALA A 755 -13.90 29.84 -14.35
C ALA A 755 -13.45 30.35 -12.96
N ARG A 756 -12.24 29.97 -12.51
CA ARG A 756 -11.67 30.40 -11.21
C ARG A 756 -10.79 31.61 -11.44
N ALA A 757 -10.68 32.49 -10.43
CA ALA A 757 -9.79 33.63 -10.49
C ALA A 757 -8.31 33.18 -10.61
N GLN A 758 -7.68 33.52 -11.74
CA GLN A 758 -6.30 33.16 -12.06
C GLN A 758 -5.44 34.40 -12.31
N THR A 759 -4.13 34.24 -12.28
CA THR A 759 -3.18 35.29 -12.69
C THR A 759 -2.41 34.79 -13.91
N PHE A 760 -2.63 35.44 -15.05
CA PHE A 760 -1.97 35.09 -16.29
C PHE A 760 -0.72 35.96 -16.52
N ASP A 761 0.38 35.36 -16.95
CA ASP A 761 1.59 36.07 -17.38
C ASP A 761 2.15 35.37 -18.62
N GLY A 762 1.96 36.00 -19.79
CA GLY A 762 2.43 35.47 -21.07
C GLY A 762 3.95 35.37 -21.17
N LYS A 763 4.71 36.12 -20.35
CA LYS A 763 6.18 36.26 -20.43
C LYS A 763 6.72 36.91 -21.72
N GLY A 764 5.85 37.25 -22.67
CA GLY A 764 6.13 38.06 -23.85
C GLY A 764 6.22 37.23 -25.13
N GLY A 765 5.87 37.82 -26.27
CA GLY A 765 5.68 37.11 -27.53
C GLY A 765 4.43 37.62 -28.24
N GLN A 766 3.75 36.75 -29.00
CA GLN A 766 2.38 36.98 -29.45
C GLN A 766 1.45 36.02 -28.72
N ASP A 767 0.94 36.48 -27.59
CA ASP A 767 0.18 35.65 -26.66
C ASP A 767 -1.32 35.85 -26.84
N VAL A 768 -2.07 34.75 -26.76
CA VAL A 768 -3.54 34.76 -26.71
C VAL A 768 -3.97 34.13 -25.40
N ILE A 769 -4.78 34.84 -24.62
CA ILE A 769 -5.28 34.39 -23.33
C ILE A 769 -6.80 34.30 -23.38
N HIS A 770 -7.32 33.09 -23.25
CA HIS A 770 -8.74 32.82 -23.04
C HIS A 770 -9.01 32.73 -21.53
N GLY A 771 -9.56 33.80 -20.93
CA GLY A 771 -9.63 33.92 -19.46
C GLY A 771 -10.53 32.89 -18.78
N GLY A 772 -11.61 32.43 -19.43
CA GLY A 772 -12.52 31.42 -18.87
C GLY A 772 -13.50 31.93 -17.81
N GLY A 773 -13.37 33.18 -17.36
CA GLY A 773 -14.21 33.86 -16.38
C GLY A 773 -13.61 33.86 -14.98
N GLY A 774 -14.19 34.65 -14.06
CA GLY A 774 -13.62 34.86 -12.73
C GLY A 774 -12.92 36.23 -12.59
N ASN A 775 -12.35 36.47 -11.40
CA ASN A 775 -11.60 37.69 -11.10
C ASN A 775 -10.15 37.57 -11.57
N ASP A 776 -9.95 37.42 -12.88
CA ASP A 776 -8.62 37.17 -13.45
C ASP A 776 -7.73 38.42 -13.44
N THR A 777 -6.42 38.19 -13.34
CA THR A 777 -5.41 39.24 -13.48
C THR A 777 -4.48 38.89 -14.62
N PHE A 778 -4.44 39.73 -15.66
CA PHE A 778 -3.56 39.58 -16.82
C PHE A 778 -2.34 40.49 -16.63
N ILE A 779 -1.15 39.93 -16.48
CA ILE A 779 0.09 40.67 -16.29
C ILE A 779 0.67 41.03 -17.65
N TYR A 780 1.03 42.29 -17.82
CA TYR A 780 1.74 42.78 -19.00
C TYR A 780 2.90 43.68 -18.58
N ASN A 781 4.08 43.42 -19.14
CA ASN A 781 5.29 44.21 -18.90
C ASN A 781 5.71 44.92 -20.19
N ALA A 782 6.39 46.05 -20.04
CA ALA A 782 7.00 46.75 -21.18
C ALA A 782 7.92 45.81 -21.98
N GLY A 783 7.75 45.77 -23.30
CA GLY A 783 8.47 44.90 -24.23
C GLY A 783 7.91 43.48 -24.37
N TYR A 784 6.71 43.20 -23.84
CA TYR A 784 6.06 41.89 -24.00
C TYR A 784 5.48 41.66 -25.40
N GLY A 785 5.40 42.66 -26.27
CA GLY A 785 4.89 42.50 -27.62
C GLY A 785 3.36 42.42 -27.67
N TYR A 786 2.82 41.45 -28.39
CA TYR A 786 1.38 41.36 -28.63
C TYR A 786 0.69 40.49 -27.57
N LEU A 787 -0.40 41.00 -27.00
CA LEU A 787 -1.27 40.25 -26.10
C LEU A 787 -2.74 40.41 -26.50
N GLU A 788 -3.43 39.31 -26.73
CA GLU A 788 -4.87 39.26 -26.94
C GLU A 788 -5.57 38.64 -25.72
N ILE A 789 -6.53 39.37 -25.15
CA ILE A 789 -7.31 38.93 -23.99
C ILE A 789 -8.76 38.72 -24.44
N ASP A 790 -9.12 37.45 -24.58
CA ASP A 790 -10.49 36.98 -24.76
C ASP A 790 -11.02 36.48 -23.41
N ASN A 791 -11.66 37.38 -22.66
CA ASN A 791 -12.15 37.07 -21.33
C ASN A 791 -13.62 37.44 -21.19
N ALA A 792 -14.50 36.44 -21.15
CA ALA A 792 -15.91 36.59 -20.83
C ALA A 792 -16.13 36.31 -19.34
N TYR A 793 -16.63 37.29 -18.59
CA TYR A 793 -16.76 37.22 -17.13
C TYR A 793 -18.19 37.49 -16.64
N ALA A 794 -18.53 37.00 -15.45
CA ALA A 794 -19.86 37.12 -14.87
C ALA A 794 -20.11 38.51 -14.25
N ALA A 795 -21.39 38.86 -14.08
CA ALA A 795 -21.78 40.11 -13.44
C ALA A 795 -21.29 40.16 -11.97
N GLY A 796 -20.49 41.17 -11.64
CA GLY A 796 -19.90 41.35 -10.31
C GLY A 796 -18.41 41.00 -10.25
N GLU A 797 -17.88 40.31 -11.26
CA GLU A 797 -16.46 40.05 -11.40
C GLU A 797 -15.71 41.30 -11.88
N VAL A 798 -14.44 41.41 -11.48
CA VAL A 798 -13.56 42.55 -11.70
C VAL A 798 -12.20 42.08 -12.25
N PRO A 799 -12.15 41.54 -13.47
CA PRO A 799 -10.89 41.21 -14.12
C PRO A 799 -10.00 42.45 -14.33
N ILE A 800 -8.69 42.26 -14.24
CA ILE A 800 -7.67 43.31 -14.17
C ILE A 800 -6.61 43.07 -15.24
N LEU A 801 -6.33 44.09 -16.06
CA LEU A 801 -5.05 44.16 -16.78
C LEU A 801 -4.06 44.88 -15.87
N LYS A 802 -2.98 44.20 -15.47
CA LYS A 802 -2.00 44.72 -14.53
C LYS A 802 -0.68 44.99 -15.23
N PHE A 803 -0.31 46.26 -15.28
CA PHE A 803 1.00 46.69 -15.74
C PHE A 803 2.02 46.66 -14.62
N SER A 804 3.21 46.14 -14.92
CA SER A 804 4.37 46.25 -14.03
C SER A 804 5.06 47.62 -14.15
N VAL A 805 6.29 47.73 -13.64
CA VAL A 805 7.08 48.97 -13.71
C VAL A 805 7.39 49.33 -15.17
N GLY A 806 7.27 50.62 -15.52
CA GLY A 806 7.64 51.15 -16.84
C GLY A 806 6.48 51.64 -17.70
N ILE A 807 5.25 51.16 -17.47
CA ILE A 807 4.05 51.61 -18.18
C ILE A 807 3.23 52.51 -17.25
N THR A 808 2.83 53.68 -17.73
CA THR A 808 2.01 54.65 -16.98
C THR A 808 0.83 55.11 -17.83
N ALA A 809 -0.25 55.61 -17.20
CA ALA A 809 -1.44 56.06 -17.91
C ALA A 809 -1.15 57.10 -19.01
N ALA A 810 -0.15 57.96 -18.82
CA ALA A 810 0.22 59.00 -19.79
C ALA A 810 0.90 58.48 -21.06
N LEU A 811 1.42 57.24 -21.03
CA LEU A 811 2.04 56.59 -22.20
C LEU A 811 1.01 55.83 -23.05
N LEU A 812 -0.17 55.56 -22.51
CA LEU A 812 -1.16 54.74 -23.18
C LEU A 812 -1.82 55.48 -24.34
N THR A 813 -1.87 54.84 -25.49
CA THR A 813 -2.74 55.21 -26.60
C THR A 813 -3.83 54.15 -26.74
N VAL A 814 -5.09 54.58 -26.80
CA VAL A 814 -6.24 53.67 -26.90
C VAL A 814 -6.97 53.88 -28.21
N THR A 815 -7.15 52.82 -28.99
CA THR A 815 -7.89 52.80 -30.26
C THR A 815 -8.85 51.62 -30.32
N THR A 816 -9.44 51.34 -31.48
CA THR A 816 -10.29 50.18 -31.71
C THR A 816 -9.75 49.31 -32.83
N THR A 817 -10.16 48.05 -32.85
CA THR A 817 -10.02 47.21 -34.04
C THR A 817 -10.81 47.79 -35.23
N PRO A 818 -10.49 47.40 -36.49
CA PRO A 818 -11.22 47.86 -37.67
C PRO A 818 -12.73 47.55 -37.65
N SER A 819 -13.15 46.51 -36.93
CA SER A 819 -14.57 46.18 -36.72
C SER A 819 -15.26 47.09 -35.71
N GLY A 820 -14.50 47.83 -34.90
CA GLY A 820 -15.01 48.70 -33.83
C GLY A 820 -15.42 47.96 -32.55
N ASN A 821 -15.25 46.64 -32.48
CA ASN A 821 -15.80 45.81 -31.38
C ASN A 821 -14.84 45.60 -30.20
N SER A 822 -13.53 45.76 -30.40
CA SER A 822 -12.50 45.51 -29.38
C SER A 822 -11.67 46.78 -29.15
N LEU A 823 -11.21 47.01 -27.92
CA LEU A 823 -10.21 48.05 -27.63
C LEU A 823 -8.81 47.54 -27.94
N ILE A 824 -7.97 48.45 -28.44
CA ILE A 824 -6.54 48.25 -28.59
C ILE A 824 -5.83 49.26 -27.69
N ILE A 825 -4.89 48.80 -26.87
CA ILE A 825 -4.05 49.61 -26.00
C ILE A 825 -2.60 49.44 -26.44
N THR A 826 -1.88 50.54 -26.64
CA THR A 826 -0.42 50.54 -26.85
C THR A 826 0.22 51.45 -25.82
N ASP A 827 1.48 51.18 -25.45
CA ASP A 827 2.23 51.93 -24.44
C ASP A 827 3.33 52.83 -25.04
N GLY A 828 3.39 52.92 -26.37
CA GLY A 828 4.37 53.70 -27.11
C GLY A 828 5.68 52.97 -27.39
N ILE A 829 5.85 51.71 -26.96
CA ILE A 829 6.96 50.85 -27.37
C ILE A 829 6.62 50.18 -28.70
N GLU A 830 7.57 50.15 -29.63
CA GLU A 830 7.37 49.55 -30.95
C GLU A 830 7.16 48.03 -30.83
N GLY A 831 6.02 47.54 -31.34
CA GLY A 831 5.64 46.13 -31.29
C GLY A 831 4.72 45.76 -30.12
N ASP A 832 4.59 46.62 -29.11
CA ASP A 832 3.74 46.39 -27.95
C ASP A 832 2.28 46.77 -28.25
N GLN A 833 1.38 45.79 -28.13
CA GLN A 833 -0.04 45.97 -28.39
C GLN A 833 -0.88 44.99 -27.56
N ILE A 834 -1.93 45.51 -26.92
CA ILE A 834 -2.87 44.71 -26.15
C ILE A 834 -4.26 44.85 -26.77
N VAL A 835 -4.90 43.74 -27.09
CA VAL A 835 -6.26 43.68 -27.61
C VAL A 835 -7.19 43.14 -26.54
N LEU A 836 -8.21 43.92 -26.19
CA LEU A 836 -9.28 43.51 -25.28
C LEU A 836 -10.50 43.10 -26.09
N ASP A 837 -10.68 41.81 -26.26
CA ASP A 837 -11.59 41.30 -27.27
C ASP A 837 -13.05 41.48 -26.90
N TYR A 838 -13.86 41.91 -27.88
CA TYR A 838 -15.29 42.22 -27.74
C TYR A 838 -15.65 43.26 -26.66
N SER A 839 -14.67 43.97 -26.11
CA SER A 839 -14.84 44.84 -24.96
C SER A 839 -15.76 46.04 -25.22
N LEU A 840 -15.95 46.45 -26.48
CA LEU A 840 -16.90 47.49 -26.88
C LEU A 840 -18.26 46.94 -27.33
N LEU A 841 -18.34 45.62 -27.59
CA LEU A 841 -19.57 44.96 -28.00
C LEU A 841 -20.42 44.53 -26.78
N ASN A 842 -19.77 44.13 -25.69
CA ASN A 842 -20.44 43.66 -24.48
C ASN A 842 -19.63 44.04 -23.23
N SER A 843 -20.30 44.59 -22.22
CA SER A 843 -19.68 45.04 -20.96
C SER A 843 -19.11 43.93 -20.07
N ASN A 844 -19.32 42.67 -20.42
CA ASN A 844 -18.83 41.49 -19.71
C ASN A 844 -17.65 40.81 -20.44
N TYR A 845 -16.98 41.54 -21.34
CA TYR A 845 -15.82 41.06 -22.08
C TYR A 845 -14.57 41.93 -21.83
N GLY A 846 -13.39 41.32 -21.93
CA GLY A 846 -12.09 41.97 -21.68
C GLY A 846 -11.78 42.12 -20.19
N VAL A 847 -11.49 43.35 -19.76
CA VAL A 847 -11.15 43.66 -18.35
C VAL A 847 -12.01 44.81 -17.81
N LYS A 848 -12.20 44.89 -16.50
CA LYS A 848 -12.92 45.99 -15.84
C LYS A 848 -12.05 47.17 -15.49
N LYS A 849 -10.76 46.94 -15.27
CA LYS A 849 -9.81 48.00 -14.95
C LYS A 849 -8.39 47.64 -15.39
N VAL A 850 -7.61 48.70 -15.58
CA VAL A 850 -6.17 48.64 -15.75
C VAL A 850 -5.53 49.10 -14.44
N GLN A 851 -4.62 48.31 -13.87
CA GLN A 851 -3.89 48.66 -12.66
C GLN A 851 -2.40 48.87 -12.97
N PHE A 852 -1.82 49.94 -12.44
CA PHE A 852 -0.41 50.27 -12.61
C PHE A 852 0.43 49.89 -11.38
N SER A 853 1.75 49.85 -11.57
CA SER A 853 2.71 49.49 -10.52
C SER A 853 2.76 50.47 -9.33
N ASP A 854 2.32 51.72 -9.49
CA ASP A 854 2.20 52.71 -8.41
C ASP A 854 0.91 52.56 -7.58
N GLY A 855 0.07 51.58 -7.93
CA GLY A 855 -1.21 51.29 -7.28
C GLY A 855 -2.40 52.10 -7.83
N SER A 856 -2.17 53.05 -8.74
CA SER A 856 -3.24 53.74 -9.45
C SER A 856 -3.96 52.80 -10.42
N SER A 857 -5.17 53.18 -10.86
CA SER A 857 -5.95 52.40 -11.81
C SER A 857 -6.81 53.27 -12.71
N LEU A 858 -7.02 52.82 -13.94
CA LEU A 858 -8.04 53.32 -14.85
C LEU A 858 -9.20 52.32 -14.88
N ALA A 859 -10.43 52.81 -14.77
CA ALA A 859 -11.61 52.00 -15.07
C ALA A 859 -11.70 51.77 -16.59
N PHE A 860 -12.46 50.77 -17.01
CA PHE A 860 -12.71 50.52 -18.43
C PHE A 860 -13.27 51.76 -19.15
N GLU A 861 -14.15 52.51 -18.48
CA GLU A 861 -14.75 53.74 -18.97
C GLU A 861 -13.72 54.86 -19.21
N ASP A 862 -12.62 54.88 -18.44
CA ASP A 862 -11.53 55.83 -18.67
C ASP A 862 -10.80 55.50 -19.98
N LEU A 863 -10.62 54.22 -20.30
CA LEU A 863 -10.02 53.80 -21.58
C LEU A 863 -10.91 54.19 -22.77
N VAL A 864 -12.23 54.03 -22.62
CA VAL A 864 -13.20 54.49 -23.64
C VAL A 864 -13.09 56.00 -23.83
N THR A 865 -12.95 56.76 -22.74
CA THR A 865 -12.74 58.22 -22.79
C THR A 865 -11.45 58.58 -23.51
N MET A 866 -10.34 57.90 -23.22
CA MET A 866 -9.06 58.10 -23.92
C MET A 866 -9.19 57.83 -25.42
N LYS A 867 -9.89 56.75 -25.80
CA LYS A 867 -10.19 56.40 -27.19
C LYS A 867 -11.02 57.49 -27.88
N ASP A 868 -12.08 57.99 -27.23
CA ASP A 868 -12.95 59.04 -27.77
C ASP A 868 -12.19 60.35 -27.94
N GLN A 869 -11.37 60.74 -26.96
CA GLN A 869 -10.52 61.93 -27.06
C GLN A 869 -9.51 61.83 -28.21
N LEU A 870 -8.88 60.68 -28.39
CA LEU A 870 -7.96 60.48 -29.51
C LEU A 870 -8.68 60.56 -30.85
N LEU A 871 -9.88 59.98 -30.96
CA LEU A 871 -10.71 60.08 -32.16
C LEU A 871 -11.13 61.53 -32.43
N GLU A 872 -11.51 62.28 -31.41
CA GLU A 872 -11.88 63.70 -31.51
C GLU A 872 -10.70 64.55 -32.01
N ILE A 873 -9.49 64.31 -31.50
CA ILE A 873 -8.26 64.96 -31.96
C ILE A 873 -7.98 64.61 -33.43
N LYS A 874 -8.05 63.32 -33.81
CA LYS A 874 -7.86 62.87 -35.20
C LYS A 874 -8.88 63.46 -36.16
N ASN A 875 -10.12 63.65 -35.72
CA ASN A 875 -11.18 64.21 -36.54
C ASN A 875 -11.15 65.74 -36.61
N SER A 876 -10.30 66.41 -35.83
CA SER A 876 -10.20 67.88 -35.80
C SER A 876 -8.83 68.42 -36.23
N THR A 877 -7.80 67.59 -36.36
CA THR A 877 -6.48 68.01 -36.84
C THR A 877 -6.08 67.25 -38.09
N GLY A 878 -5.91 67.96 -39.20
CA GLY A 878 -5.44 67.42 -40.47
C GLY A 878 -3.93 67.23 -40.53
N THR A 879 -3.45 66.82 -41.70
CA THR A 879 -2.05 66.64 -42.06
C THR A 879 -1.59 67.76 -43.00
N LEU A 880 -0.37 67.73 -43.52
CA LEU A 880 0.05 68.68 -44.57
C LEU A 880 -0.54 68.34 -45.97
N GLY A 881 -1.43 67.34 -46.03
CA GLY A 881 -2.03 66.80 -47.25
C GLY A 881 -3.49 67.25 -47.40
N ASN A 882 -4.23 66.58 -48.27
CA ASN A 882 -5.66 66.85 -48.43
C ASN A 882 -6.45 66.00 -47.44
N ASP A 883 -7.12 66.62 -46.48
CA ASP A 883 -7.85 65.93 -45.44
C ASP A 883 -9.37 66.14 -45.50
N THR A 884 -10.12 65.18 -44.97
CA THR A 884 -11.56 65.33 -44.71
C THR A 884 -11.79 65.15 -43.22
N LEU A 885 -12.09 66.25 -42.53
CA LEU A 885 -12.26 66.31 -41.09
C LEU A 885 -13.76 66.33 -40.76
N ASN A 886 -14.20 65.38 -39.94
CA ASN A 886 -15.61 65.19 -39.61
C ASN A 886 -15.85 65.46 -38.13
N GLY A 887 -16.44 66.62 -37.85
CA GLY A 887 -16.83 67.07 -36.53
C GLY A 887 -17.99 66.32 -35.91
N SER A 888 -18.16 66.56 -34.62
CA SER A 888 -19.30 66.14 -33.81
C SER A 888 -20.17 67.36 -33.49
N ALA A 889 -21.25 67.18 -32.73
CA ALA A 889 -22.07 68.29 -32.25
C ALA A 889 -21.44 69.08 -31.07
N ARG A 890 -20.21 68.76 -30.68
CA ARG A 890 -19.48 69.43 -29.58
C ARG A 890 -18.62 70.54 -30.17
N ALA A 891 -18.38 71.59 -29.39
CA ALA A 891 -17.46 72.65 -29.80
C ALA A 891 -16.03 72.11 -29.98
N GLN A 892 -15.52 72.18 -31.20
CA GLN A 892 -14.20 71.68 -31.58
C GLN A 892 -13.33 72.79 -32.18
N THR A 893 -12.02 72.58 -32.18
CA THR A 893 -11.07 73.44 -32.89
C THR A 893 -10.48 72.64 -34.04
N PHE A 894 -10.82 73.00 -35.27
CA PHE A 894 -10.31 72.36 -36.46
C PHE A 894 -9.06 73.08 -36.97
N ASP A 895 -8.04 72.32 -37.34
CA ASP A 895 -6.84 72.81 -38.00
C ASP A 895 -6.43 71.83 -39.10
N GLY A 896 -6.70 72.19 -40.35
CA GLY A 896 -6.37 71.36 -41.52
C GLY A 896 -4.86 71.17 -41.72
N LYS A 897 -4.01 72.01 -41.12
CA LYS A 897 -2.54 72.05 -41.31
C LYS A 897 -2.07 72.33 -42.76
N GLY A 898 -2.99 72.50 -43.71
CA GLY A 898 -2.77 72.99 -45.07
C GLY A 898 -2.86 71.88 -46.11
N GLY A 899 -3.28 72.21 -47.33
CA GLY A 899 -3.64 71.24 -48.36
C GLY A 899 -4.91 71.66 -49.09
N GLN A 900 -5.69 70.68 -49.56
CA GLN A 900 -7.09 70.90 -49.95
C GLN A 900 -7.99 70.17 -48.96
N ASP A 901 -8.41 70.90 -47.94
CA ASP A 901 -9.12 70.34 -46.80
C ASP A 901 -10.63 70.59 -46.90
N VAL A 902 -11.40 69.59 -46.50
CA VAL A 902 -12.85 69.69 -46.32
C VAL A 902 -13.18 69.42 -44.86
N ILE A 903 -13.86 70.36 -44.21
CA ILE A 903 -14.27 70.24 -42.82
C ILE A 903 -15.80 70.25 -42.75
N HIS A 904 -16.36 69.13 -42.28
CA HIS A 904 -17.75 69.04 -41.88
C HIS A 904 -17.87 69.33 -40.40
N GLY A 905 -18.33 70.51 -40.01
CA GLY A 905 -18.26 70.98 -38.61
C GLY A 905 -19.09 70.17 -37.62
N GLY A 906 -20.23 69.60 -38.05
CA GLY A 906 -21.09 68.77 -37.18
C GLY A 906 -21.95 69.55 -36.17
N GLY A 907 -21.76 70.87 -36.05
CA GLY A 907 -22.48 71.78 -35.16
C GLY A 907 -21.74 72.05 -33.85
N GLY A 908 -22.13 73.08 -33.12
CA GLY A 908 -21.41 73.55 -31.92
C GLY A 908 -20.68 74.87 -32.14
N ASN A 909 -19.99 75.33 -31.10
CA ASN A 909 -19.17 76.56 -31.15
C ASN A 909 -17.78 76.26 -31.74
N ASP A 910 -17.74 75.86 -33.00
CA ASP A 910 -16.51 75.42 -33.63
C ASP A 910 -15.57 76.57 -33.99
N THR A 911 -14.27 76.32 -33.93
CA THR A 911 -13.24 77.24 -34.39
C THR A 911 -12.45 76.59 -35.51
N PHE A 912 -12.49 77.17 -36.71
CA PHE A 912 -11.77 76.70 -37.89
C PHE A 912 -10.51 77.55 -38.05
N ILE A 913 -9.33 76.96 -37.86
CA ILE A 913 -8.05 77.65 -37.98
C ILE A 913 -7.60 77.67 -39.45
N TYR A 914 -7.24 78.85 -39.94
CA TYR A 914 -6.68 79.02 -41.27
C TYR A 914 -5.47 79.96 -41.22
N ASN A 915 -4.29 79.44 -41.56
CA ASN A 915 -3.05 80.23 -41.62
C ASN A 915 -2.68 80.54 -43.08
N ALA A 916 -1.92 81.61 -43.29
CA ALA A 916 -1.35 81.93 -44.60
C ALA A 916 -0.52 80.76 -45.15
N GLY A 917 -0.75 80.40 -46.40
CA GLY A 917 -0.15 79.27 -47.11
C GLY A 917 -0.84 77.92 -46.89
N TYR A 918 -2.01 77.89 -46.25
CA TYR A 918 -2.77 76.64 -46.04
C TYR A 918 -3.48 76.14 -47.31
N GLY A 919 -3.54 76.90 -48.39
CA GLY A 919 -4.17 76.46 -49.63
C GLY A 919 -5.69 76.49 -49.57
N TYR A 920 -6.37 75.44 -49.99
CA TYR A 920 -7.82 75.41 -50.09
C TYR A 920 -8.45 74.82 -48.83
N LEU A 921 -9.44 75.52 -48.26
CA LEU A 921 -10.26 75.03 -47.17
C LEU A 921 -11.74 75.21 -47.48
N GLU A 922 -12.51 74.13 -47.42
CA GLU A 922 -13.97 74.13 -47.49
C GLU A 922 -14.56 73.83 -46.12
N ILE A 923 -15.45 74.71 -45.65
CA ILE A 923 -16.13 74.59 -44.37
C ILE A 923 -17.62 74.40 -44.64
N ASP A 924 -18.07 73.16 -44.46
CA ASP A 924 -19.47 72.79 -44.41
C ASP A 924 -19.90 72.66 -42.95
N ASN A 925 -20.44 73.75 -42.40
CA ASN A 925 -20.80 73.80 -40.99
C ASN A 925 -22.22 74.34 -40.81
N ALA A 926 -23.14 73.46 -40.40
CA ALA A 926 -24.48 73.82 -39.98
C ALA A 926 -24.52 73.93 -38.44
N TYR A 927 -24.91 75.09 -37.91
CA TYR A 927 -24.89 75.38 -36.47
C TYR A 927 -26.26 75.77 -35.91
N ALA A 928 -26.49 75.51 -34.63
CA ALA A 928 -27.76 75.80 -33.95
C ALA A 928 -27.91 77.28 -33.55
N ALA A 929 -29.16 77.69 -33.28
CA ALA A 929 -29.46 79.05 -32.84
C ALA A 929 -28.81 79.34 -31.47
N GLY A 930 -27.86 80.28 -31.46
CA GLY A 930 -27.10 80.66 -30.26
C GLY A 930 -25.62 80.27 -30.32
N GLU A 931 -25.25 79.35 -31.21
CA GLU A 931 -23.86 78.97 -31.44
C GLU A 931 -23.12 80.06 -32.23
N VAL A 932 -21.81 80.20 -32.00
CA VAL A 932 -20.95 81.23 -32.58
C VAL A 932 -19.70 80.57 -33.17
N PRO A 933 -19.81 79.85 -34.30
CA PRO A 933 -18.65 79.32 -34.99
C PRO A 933 -17.76 80.43 -35.53
N ILE A 934 -16.44 80.20 -35.51
CA ILE A 934 -15.40 81.18 -35.76
C ILE A 934 -14.47 80.67 -36.85
N LEU A 935 -14.26 81.47 -37.90
CA LEU A 935 -13.08 81.31 -38.76
C LEU A 935 -11.93 82.11 -38.15
N LYS A 936 -10.90 81.42 -37.67
CA LYS A 936 -9.78 82.05 -36.98
C LYS A 936 -8.57 82.12 -37.90
N PHE A 937 -8.24 83.33 -38.31
CA PHE A 937 -7.09 83.59 -39.17
C PHE A 937 -5.79 83.69 -38.37
N GLY A 938 -4.76 83.06 -38.92
CA GLY A 938 -3.38 83.08 -38.43
C GLY A 938 -2.69 84.45 -38.50
N ALA A 939 -1.44 84.48 -38.04
CA ALA A 939 -0.59 85.66 -38.23
C ALA A 939 -0.33 85.92 -39.73
N GLY A 940 -0.38 87.19 -40.14
CA GLY A 940 -0.14 87.60 -41.53
C GLY A 940 -1.40 87.83 -42.37
N ILE A 941 -2.56 87.31 -41.95
CA ILE A 941 -3.86 87.59 -42.57
C ILE A 941 -4.55 88.70 -41.77
N THR A 942 -4.99 89.77 -42.44
CA THR A 942 -5.66 90.93 -41.81
C THR A 942 -6.95 91.25 -42.53
N ALA A 943 -7.89 91.94 -41.88
CA ALA A 943 -9.14 92.37 -42.52
C ALA A 943 -8.93 93.14 -43.84
N ALA A 944 -7.81 93.88 -43.96
CA ALA A 944 -7.47 94.65 -45.16
C ALA A 944 -6.86 93.80 -46.29
N SER A 945 -6.29 92.62 -46.00
CA SER A 945 -5.75 91.73 -47.03
C SER A 945 -6.81 90.80 -47.62
N LEU A 946 -7.96 90.66 -46.95
CA LEU A 946 -9.04 89.79 -47.42
C LEU A 946 -9.74 90.33 -48.66
N THR A 947 -9.92 89.45 -49.65
CA THR A 947 -10.84 89.63 -50.77
C THR A 947 -11.99 88.64 -50.61
N VAL A 948 -13.23 89.13 -50.67
CA VAL A 948 -14.42 88.32 -50.43
C VAL A 948 -15.30 88.30 -51.67
N THR A 949 -15.66 87.11 -52.14
CA THR A 949 -16.48 86.85 -53.35
C THR A 949 -17.50 85.75 -53.08
N THR A 950 -18.20 85.28 -54.13
CA THR A 950 -19.13 84.16 -54.04
C THR A 950 -18.73 83.05 -54.99
N THR A 951 -19.20 81.83 -54.72
CA THR A 951 -19.20 80.76 -55.71
C THR A 951 -20.01 81.16 -56.95
N PRO A 952 -19.79 80.51 -58.11
CA PRO A 952 -20.57 80.78 -59.33
C PRO A 952 -22.09 80.57 -59.17
N SER A 953 -22.51 79.70 -58.25
CA SER A 953 -23.92 79.49 -57.91
C SER A 953 -24.51 80.62 -57.04
N GLY A 954 -23.66 81.47 -56.45
CA GLY A 954 -24.05 82.56 -55.55
C GLY A 954 -24.41 82.12 -54.12
N ASN A 955 -24.29 80.84 -53.79
CA ASN A 955 -24.81 80.28 -52.53
C ASN A 955 -23.78 80.24 -51.38
N SER A 956 -22.48 80.25 -51.69
CA SER A 956 -21.40 80.17 -50.71
C SER A 956 -20.48 81.40 -50.79
N LEU A 957 -19.94 81.82 -49.66
CA LEU A 957 -18.89 82.85 -49.58
C LEU A 957 -17.52 82.24 -49.87
N ILE A 958 -16.70 82.97 -50.61
CA ILE A 958 -15.29 82.66 -50.86
C ILE A 958 -14.45 83.80 -50.28
N ILE A 959 -13.48 83.46 -49.43
CA ILE A 959 -12.54 84.39 -48.82
C ILE A 959 -11.12 84.02 -49.28
N THR A 960 -10.38 84.99 -49.81
CA THR A 960 -8.95 84.84 -50.12
C THR A 960 -8.15 85.92 -49.39
N ASP A 961 -6.88 85.66 -49.08
CA ASP A 961 -6.02 86.59 -48.33
C ASP A 961 -4.99 87.33 -49.21
N GLY A 962 -5.02 87.05 -50.53
CA GLY A 962 -4.10 87.62 -51.51
C GLY A 962 -2.88 86.75 -51.82
N ILE A 963 -2.71 85.61 -51.15
CA ILE A 963 -1.69 84.60 -51.47
C ILE A 963 -2.23 83.66 -52.57
N GLU A 964 -1.41 83.36 -53.56
CA GLU A 964 -1.82 82.48 -54.67
C GLU A 964 -2.09 81.06 -54.16
N GLY A 965 -3.29 80.55 -54.43
CA GLY A 965 -3.74 79.22 -54.00
C GLY A 965 -4.51 79.20 -52.68
N ASP A 966 -4.44 80.27 -51.88
CA ASP A 966 -5.13 80.36 -50.60
C ASP A 966 -6.59 80.78 -50.78
N GLN A 967 -7.51 79.91 -50.33
CA GLN A 967 -8.95 80.12 -50.45
C GLN A 967 -9.70 79.39 -49.33
N VAL A 968 -10.61 80.11 -48.65
CA VAL A 968 -11.60 79.53 -47.73
C VAL A 968 -12.99 79.64 -48.35
N VAL A 969 -13.70 78.52 -48.46
CA VAL A 969 -15.10 78.45 -48.91
C VAL A 969 -15.99 78.15 -47.71
N LEU A 970 -16.98 79.02 -47.49
CA LEU A 970 -18.00 78.86 -46.44
C LEU A 970 -19.28 78.37 -47.08
N ASP A 971 -19.54 77.07 -46.97
CA ASP A 971 -20.56 76.43 -47.78
C ASP A 971 -21.99 76.80 -47.37
N TYR A 972 -22.83 77.08 -48.37
CA TYR A 972 -24.23 77.53 -48.24
C TYR A 972 -24.46 78.78 -47.35
N SER A 973 -23.40 79.48 -46.96
CA SER A 973 -23.46 80.59 -46.01
C SER A 973 -24.28 81.80 -46.49
N LEU A 974 -24.46 81.97 -47.81
CA LEU A 974 -25.33 83.01 -48.38
C LEU A 974 -26.77 82.52 -48.62
N LEU A 975 -27.00 81.21 -48.57
CA LEU A 975 -28.32 80.61 -48.77
C LEU A 975 -29.05 80.38 -47.45
N TYR A 976 -28.33 80.00 -46.38
CA TYR A 976 -28.90 79.71 -45.08
C TYR A 976 -28.20 80.50 -43.96
N PRO A 977 -28.94 81.15 -43.05
CA PRO A 977 -28.36 82.01 -41.99
C PRO A 977 -27.58 81.23 -40.90
N ASN A 978 -27.68 79.91 -40.90
CA ASN A 978 -27.09 79.01 -39.90
C ASN A 978 -25.98 78.12 -40.51
N TYR A 979 -25.37 78.56 -41.61
CA TYR A 979 -24.33 77.82 -42.33
C TYR A 979 -23.03 78.63 -42.42
N GLY A 980 -21.89 77.95 -42.35
CA GLY A 980 -20.55 78.56 -42.35
C GLY A 980 -20.09 78.98 -40.97
N VAL A 981 -19.72 80.26 -40.81
CA VAL A 981 -19.24 80.84 -39.55
C VAL A 981 -19.99 82.12 -39.21
N LYS A 982 -20.07 82.49 -37.92
CA LYS A 982 -20.69 83.75 -37.49
C LYS A 982 -19.74 84.94 -37.49
N LYS A 983 -18.45 84.68 -37.34
CA LYS A 983 -17.42 85.72 -37.37
C LYS A 983 -16.09 85.19 -37.88
N ALA A 984 -15.31 86.09 -38.44
CA ALA A 984 -13.89 85.88 -38.68
C ALA A 984 -13.07 86.62 -37.61
N GLU A 985 -12.15 85.94 -36.95
CA GLU A 985 -11.28 86.50 -35.91
C GLU A 985 -9.82 86.51 -36.37
N PHE A 986 -9.09 87.58 -36.10
CA PHE A 986 -7.71 87.78 -36.52
C PHE A 986 -6.73 87.65 -35.35
N SER A 987 -5.46 87.44 -35.66
CA SER A 987 -4.38 87.30 -34.67
C SER A 987 -4.16 88.52 -33.76
N ASP A 988 -4.62 89.71 -34.16
CA ASP A 988 -4.57 90.95 -33.36
C ASP A 988 -5.76 91.10 -32.37
N GLY A 989 -6.69 90.13 -32.36
CA GLY A 989 -7.89 90.13 -31.54
C GLY A 989 -9.07 90.91 -32.13
N SER A 990 -8.91 91.53 -33.30
CA SER A 990 -10.03 92.11 -34.05
C SER A 990 -10.90 91.01 -34.68
N SER A 991 -12.15 91.34 -34.99
CA SER A 991 -13.06 90.41 -35.66
C SER A 991 -14.00 91.12 -36.62
N LEU A 992 -14.37 90.43 -37.70
CA LEU A 992 -15.46 90.80 -38.60
C LEU A 992 -16.65 89.90 -38.33
N ALA A 993 -17.85 90.48 -38.18
CA ALA A 993 -19.07 89.70 -38.20
C ALA A 993 -19.29 89.12 -39.61
N PHE A 994 -20.09 88.07 -39.72
CA PHE A 994 -20.45 87.50 -41.02
C PHE A 994 -21.04 88.57 -41.96
N GLU A 995 -21.87 89.47 -41.44
CA GLU A 995 -22.46 90.59 -42.19
C GLU A 995 -21.41 91.58 -42.73
N ASP A 996 -20.27 91.74 -42.04
CA ASP A 996 -19.17 92.56 -42.53
C ASP A 996 -18.50 91.89 -43.75
N LEU A 997 -18.34 90.56 -43.74
CA LEU A 997 -17.82 89.79 -44.88
C LEU A 997 -18.77 89.88 -46.09
N VAL A 998 -20.08 89.80 -45.86
CA VAL A 998 -21.10 90.02 -46.91
C VAL A 998 -20.99 91.44 -47.46
N THR A 999 -20.78 92.43 -46.59
CA THR A 999 -20.59 93.83 -47.00
C THR A 999 -19.33 93.99 -47.86
N MET A 1000 -18.21 93.36 -47.50
CA MET A 1000 -16.98 93.36 -48.30
C MET A 1000 -17.21 92.74 -49.69
N LYS A 1001 -17.95 91.63 -49.75
CA LYS A 1001 -18.37 90.99 -51.00
C LYS A 1001 -19.25 91.90 -51.87
N ASP A 1002 -20.24 92.57 -51.27
CA ASP A 1002 -21.10 93.52 -51.97
C ASP A 1002 -20.29 94.71 -52.50
N GLN A 1003 -19.41 95.28 -51.69
CA GLN A 1003 -18.52 96.38 -52.10
C GLN A 1003 -17.62 95.97 -53.26
N LEU A 1004 -17.03 94.78 -53.22
CA LEU A 1004 -16.19 94.30 -54.33
C LEU A 1004 -17.01 94.05 -55.60
N LEU A 1005 -18.22 93.50 -55.48
CA LEU A 1005 -19.13 93.33 -56.61
C LEU A 1005 -19.56 94.68 -57.19
N GLU A 1006 -19.85 95.67 -56.35
CA GLU A 1006 -20.14 97.05 -56.77
C GLU A 1006 -18.94 97.67 -57.50
N ILE A 1007 -17.72 97.51 -56.99
CA ILE A 1007 -16.49 97.98 -57.67
C ILE A 1007 -16.32 97.29 -59.03
N LYS A 1008 -16.50 95.97 -59.10
CA LYS A 1008 -16.42 95.21 -60.36
C LYS A 1008 -17.49 95.63 -61.36
N ASN A 1009 -18.71 95.90 -60.90
CA ASN A 1009 -19.80 96.33 -61.76
C ASN A 1009 -19.69 97.80 -62.20
N SER A 1010 -18.87 98.61 -61.50
CA SER A 1010 -18.65 100.03 -61.80
C SER A 1010 -17.30 100.32 -62.45
N THR A 1011 -16.41 99.34 -62.58
CA THR A 1011 -15.09 99.50 -63.21
C THR A 1011 -14.97 98.62 -64.45
N GLY A 1012 -14.81 99.26 -65.62
CA GLY A 1012 -14.63 98.60 -66.92
C GLY A 1012 -13.20 98.16 -67.20
N THR A 1013 -12.96 97.74 -68.43
CA THR A 1013 -11.68 97.35 -68.99
C THR A 1013 -11.22 98.37 -70.04
N LEU A 1014 -10.11 98.14 -70.73
CA LEU A 1014 -9.73 99.01 -71.86
C LEU A 1014 -10.64 98.82 -73.10
N GLY A 1015 -11.57 97.85 -73.06
CA GLY A 1015 -12.51 97.49 -74.14
C GLY A 1015 -13.87 98.14 -73.99
N ASN A 1016 -14.88 97.66 -74.74
CA ASN A 1016 -16.27 98.12 -74.58
C ASN A 1016 -16.93 97.30 -73.47
N ASP A 1017 -17.36 97.96 -72.39
CA ASP A 1017 -17.90 97.30 -71.22
C ASP A 1017 -19.38 97.59 -70.98
N THR A 1018 -20.03 96.72 -70.22
CA THR A 1018 -21.37 96.97 -69.67
C THR A 1018 -21.26 97.01 -68.15
N LEU A 1019 -21.40 98.21 -67.62
CA LEU A 1019 -21.30 98.51 -66.19
C LEU A 1019 -22.71 98.63 -65.62
N ASN A 1020 -22.98 98.00 -64.48
CA ASN A 1020 -24.32 97.96 -63.89
C ASN A 1020 -24.31 98.68 -62.54
N GLY A 1021 -25.10 99.73 -62.43
CA GLY A 1021 -25.28 100.48 -61.20
C GLY A 1021 -26.11 99.73 -60.16
N SER A 1022 -25.90 100.10 -58.90
CA SER A 1022 -26.76 99.73 -57.78
C SER A 1022 -27.67 100.90 -57.38
N ALA A 1023 -28.53 100.67 -56.40
CA ALA A 1023 -29.37 101.71 -55.81
C ALA A 1023 -28.60 102.73 -54.93
N ARG A 1024 -27.28 102.58 -54.76
CA ARG A 1024 -26.41 103.47 -53.98
C ARG A 1024 -25.66 104.45 -54.90
N ALA A 1025 -25.18 105.56 -54.35
CA ALA A 1025 -24.33 106.47 -55.10
C ALA A 1025 -22.99 105.78 -55.45
N GLN A 1026 -22.65 105.72 -56.75
CA GLN A 1026 -21.50 105.00 -57.27
C GLN A 1026 -20.70 105.87 -58.25
N THR A 1027 -19.39 105.60 -58.33
CA THR A 1027 -18.50 106.19 -59.33
C THR A 1027 -18.16 105.11 -60.35
N PHE A 1028 -18.43 105.39 -61.63
CA PHE A 1028 -18.10 104.49 -62.72
C PHE A 1028 -16.77 104.89 -63.36
N ASP A 1029 -15.87 103.93 -63.55
CA ASP A 1029 -14.61 104.09 -64.27
C ASP A 1029 -14.57 103.10 -65.43
N GLY A 1030 -14.95 103.55 -66.63
CA GLY A 1030 -14.96 102.73 -67.83
C GLY A 1030 -13.59 102.23 -68.29
N LYS A 1031 -12.48 102.83 -67.80
CA LYS A 1031 -11.09 102.55 -68.20
C LYS A 1031 -10.77 102.71 -69.72
N GLY A 1032 -11.73 102.75 -70.64
CA GLY A 1032 -11.55 102.94 -72.10
C GLY A 1032 -12.79 102.54 -72.92
N GLY A 1033 -12.71 102.46 -74.25
CA GLY A 1033 -13.77 101.88 -75.10
C GLY A 1033 -15.12 102.64 -75.23
N GLN A 1034 -16.13 101.95 -75.78
CA GLN A 1034 -17.53 102.39 -75.84
C GLN A 1034 -18.36 101.65 -74.80
N ASP A 1035 -18.51 102.26 -73.63
CA ASP A 1035 -19.18 101.62 -72.50
C ASP A 1035 -20.67 101.95 -72.44
N VAL A 1036 -21.43 100.99 -71.92
CA VAL A 1036 -22.86 101.12 -71.59
C VAL A 1036 -23.01 101.00 -70.08
N ILE A 1037 -23.58 102.03 -69.45
CA ILE A 1037 -23.88 102.03 -68.02
C ILE A 1037 -25.39 101.84 -67.84
N HIS A 1038 -25.79 100.82 -67.09
CA HIS A 1038 -27.18 100.51 -66.74
C HIS A 1038 -27.56 100.93 -65.34
#